data_AF-A0AAV9ZD99-F1
#
_entry.id   AF-A0AAV9ZD99-F1
#
_cell.length_a   1.000
_cell.length_b   1.000
_cell.length_c   1.000
_cell.angle_alpha   90.00
_cell.angle_beta   90.00
_cell.angle_gamma   90.00
#
_symmetry.space_group_name_H-M   'P 1'
#
loop_
_entity.id
_entity.type
_entity.pdbx_description
1 polymer ?
#
loop_
_entity_poly.entity_id
_entity_poly.type
_entity_poly.pdbx_seq_one_letter_code
_entity_poly.pdbx_strand_id
1 'polypeptide(L)'
;MLPQETRELLKIPQKLLEQLFPSSTASIQDLLAHKIPYQRPSAHQTQSSAYLHKRAPTRPEVDPTGLATPPPSVILEIIEALQLSPEEKYTSIACAHIPGNHETYPLWILSYWAELGVLRNARKSWDLAIKSLETRINRNSSDVLAGKILDRLLVLPWASGLRGFDERGVEGLVNFCTPKAWFHTAEVNQMLELVDNANLSSRGIKVLPSDFPRNLVQLHRDEGLEYITASRHRHLRQLGEDSVNGVVNQIATVANVDDDHWVALVIDFGSKTVHYFDSLNNPINAELREAFDWWIDQHHAAQFDWLCVPCTQQGDSYNCGLFAANHIACYIDPNQHSPMNPQACDDERLKMLGKILDRHESESFQHIAKGFTFTFRHDIGGSDVEIVGDSRSAPGNVGAISQPHSTPPSTPPPSPKGTSFPSPMKGKVKRSLGDRAVGSPPASPVKKKPAKEKVVAASRRGLQEMTSVPQSQRVGLFKLLTRETEEQKREREVRERAEAEDRAERRVQEDLEKARKKILEVDERRDGNRERKREERKRKYTADVAAGIRNDDFSLKVKTKKRRTVPVELRDDSTNDNIAELSRPARHIETRYKEKHRTHNSGRKQVRERAERVYVNWKTPFLFKQILIAGKKTKDAGGLSSTAIVKYLQARDQETFAKLSATTVQSWFERGELGVKVWKPSVLEAAKVNGNTPGHNKGGRKGALHGKLMKVSLLTPRSWKKSSND
;
A
#
# COMPACT_ATOMS: atom_id res chain seq x y z
N MET A 1 7.72 -19.51 -2.52
CA MET A 1 6.30 -19.46 -2.09
C MET A 1 5.99 -20.70 -1.25
N LEU A 2 5.48 -20.54 -0.02
CA LEU A 2 5.16 -21.69 0.86
C LEU A 2 4.12 -22.62 0.23
N PRO A 3 4.21 -23.95 0.43
CA PRO A 3 3.16 -24.91 0.08
C PRO A 3 1.81 -24.54 0.71
N GLN A 4 0.70 -24.89 0.05
CA GLN A 4 -0.64 -24.57 0.54
C GLN A 4 -0.91 -25.16 1.94
N GLU A 5 -0.48 -26.41 2.17
CA GLU A 5 -0.61 -27.08 3.47
C GLU A 5 0.08 -26.30 4.59
N THR A 6 1.32 -25.85 4.37
CA THR A 6 2.07 -25.03 5.33
C THR A 6 1.36 -23.71 5.61
N ARG A 7 0.74 -23.08 4.60
CA ARG A 7 -0.04 -21.85 4.80
C ARG A 7 -1.26 -22.06 5.67
N GLU A 8 -1.96 -23.19 5.52
CA GLU A 8 -3.09 -23.53 6.37
C GLU A 8 -2.65 -23.77 7.82
N LEU A 9 -1.50 -24.44 8.02
CA LEU A 9 -0.92 -24.66 9.36
C LEU A 9 -0.47 -23.37 10.06
N LEU A 10 -0.15 -22.33 9.29
CA LEU A 10 0.21 -21.00 9.81
C LEU A 10 -1.00 -20.14 10.15
N LYS A 11 -2.24 -20.51 9.80
CA LYS A 11 -3.43 -19.71 10.12
C LYS A 11 -3.75 -19.78 11.61
N ILE A 12 -3.79 -18.62 12.25
CA ILE A 12 -4.27 -18.50 13.63
C ILE A 12 -5.76 -18.87 13.67
N PRO A 13 -6.20 -19.79 14.56
CA PRO A 13 -7.61 -20.14 14.68
C PRO A 13 -8.49 -18.91 14.91
N GLN A 14 -9.57 -18.77 14.13
CA GLN A 14 -10.43 -17.58 14.17
C GLN A 14 -10.97 -17.23 15.57
N LYS A 15 -11.30 -18.26 16.37
CA LYS A 15 -11.79 -18.09 17.74
C LYS A 15 -10.74 -17.46 18.67
N LEU A 16 -9.46 -17.69 18.40
CA LEU A 16 -8.35 -17.14 19.18
C LEU A 16 -8.00 -15.72 18.74
N LEU A 17 -8.17 -15.37 17.46
CA LEU A 17 -7.83 -14.02 16.97
C LEU A 17 -8.47 -12.90 17.80
N GLU A 18 -9.76 -13.02 18.12
CA GLU A 18 -10.50 -12.02 18.90
C GLU A 18 -10.09 -11.98 20.38
N GLN A 19 -9.45 -13.04 20.88
CA GLN A 19 -8.95 -13.13 22.26
C GLN A 19 -7.50 -12.65 22.39
N LEU A 20 -6.69 -12.89 21.36
CA LEU A 20 -5.25 -12.69 21.37
C LEU A 20 -4.83 -11.27 21.00
N PHE A 21 -5.62 -10.61 20.16
CA PHE A 21 -5.31 -9.28 19.63
C PHE A 21 -6.42 -8.29 19.97
N PRO A 22 -6.08 -7.03 20.26
CA PRO A 22 -7.11 -6.01 20.34
C PRO A 22 -7.81 -5.89 18.98
N SER A 23 -9.12 -5.64 18.99
CA SER A 23 -9.85 -5.36 17.74
C SER A 23 -9.15 -4.23 16.98
N SER A 24 -9.18 -4.27 15.64
CA SER A 24 -8.70 -3.13 14.84
C SER A 24 -9.52 -1.85 15.08
N THR A 25 -10.72 -2.00 15.63
CA THR A 25 -11.59 -0.91 16.07
C THR A 25 -11.38 -0.52 17.53
N ALA A 26 -10.52 -1.22 18.27
CA ALA A 26 -10.21 -0.86 19.64
C ALA A 26 -9.51 0.49 19.67
N SER A 27 -9.70 1.24 20.74
CA SER A 27 -9.08 2.56 20.87
C SER A 27 -7.56 2.46 21.05
N ILE A 28 -6.83 3.55 20.83
CA ILE A 28 -5.41 3.64 21.19
C ILE A 28 -5.22 3.40 22.68
N GLN A 29 -6.15 3.87 23.52
CA GLN A 29 -6.14 3.57 24.95
C GLN A 29 -6.23 2.06 25.22
N ASP A 30 -7.12 1.35 24.54
CA ASP A 30 -7.26 -0.12 24.67
C ASP A 30 -6.00 -0.84 24.20
N LEU A 31 -5.38 -0.39 23.10
CA LEU A 31 -4.10 -0.92 22.63
C LEU A 31 -3.01 -0.78 23.69
N LEU A 32 -2.89 0.40 24.32
CA LEU A 32 -1.90 0.67 25.36
C LEU A 32 -2.16 -0.15 26.64
N ALA A 33 -3.42 -0.43 26.95
CA ALA A 33 -3.83 -1.28 28.07
C ALA A 33 -3.69 -2.79 27.77
N HIS A 34 -3.66 -3.19 26.49
CA HIS A 34 -3.61 -4.59 26.08
C HIS A 34 -2.35 -5.29 26.63
N LYS A 35 -2.54 -6.47 27.22
CA LYS A 35 -1.43 -7.25 27.77
C LYS A 35 -0.72 -7.98 26.64
N ILE A 36 0.55 -7.64 26.44
CA ILE A 36 1.41 -8.29 25.43
C ILE A 36 2.39 -9.21 26.16
N PRO A 37 2.57 -10.47 25.73
CA PRO A 37 3.53 -11.38 26.35
C PRO A 37 4.95 -10.81 26.34
N TYR A 38 5.76 -11.20 27.31
CA TYR A 38 7.16 -10.78 27.39
C TYR A 38 7.96 -11.26 26.18
N GLN A 39 8.76 -10.37 25.57
CA GLN A 39 9.72 -10.72 24.53
C GLN A 39 11.07 -11.00 25.18
N ARG A 40 11.66 -12.18 24.92
CA ARG A 40 13.01 -12.48 25.42
C ARG A 40 14.06 -11.71 24.62
N PRO A 41 14.92 -10.90 25.27
CA PRO A 41 15.91 -10.07 24.57
C PRO A 41 17.11 -10.87 24.04
N SER A 42 17.40 -12.06 24.58
CA SER A 42 18.66 -12.78 24.36
C SER A 42 18.44 -14.20 23.83
N ALA A 43 17.78 -14.34 22.69
CA ALA A 43 17.64 -15.64 22.01
C ALA A 43 18.65 -15.87 20.87
N HIS A 44 19.58 -14.93 20.66
CA HIS A 44 20.46 -14.87 19.47
C HIS A 44 21.45 -16.04 19.30
N GLN A 45 21.52 -16.97 20.25
CA GLN A 45 22.40 -18.14 20.14
C GLN A 45 21.70 -19.40 19.63
N THR A 46 20.38 -19.38 19.48
CA THR A 46 19.62 -20.56 19.07
C THR A 46 19.43 -20.56 17.56
N GLN A 47 19.90 -21.62 16.88
CA GLN A 47 19.67 -21.80 15.44
C GLN A 47 18.17 -21.88 15.13
N SER A 48 17.72 -21.25 14.04
CA SER A 48 16.31 -21.28 13.59
C SER A 48 15.77 -22.70 13.39
N SER A 49 16.63 -23.64 12.97
CA SER A 49 16.31 -25.06 12.86
C SER A 49 15.90 -25.72 14.18
N ALA A 50 16.37 -25.23 15.32
CA ALA A 50 16.01 -25.74 16.64
C ALA A 50 14.56 -25.42 17.04
N TYR A 51 13.90 -24.51 16.32
CA TYR A 51 12.49 -24.21 16.52
C TYR A 51 11.57 -25.13 15.72
N LEU A 52 12.02 -25.70 14.60
CA LEU A 52 11.13 -26.41 13.68
C LEU A 52 11.14 -27.92 13.93
N HIS A 53 9.97 -28.51 14.16
CA HIS A 53 9.82 -29.95 14.42
C HIS A 53 8.89 -30.64 13.42
N LYS A 54 9.25 -31.87 13.05
CA LYS A 54 8.47 -32.74 12.14
C LYS A 54 7.37 -33.54 12.86
N ARG A 55 7.41 -33.57 14.20
CA ARG A 55 6.44 -34.28 15.03
C ARG A 55 5.21 -33.41 15.28
N ALA A 56 4.05 -34.04 15.45
CA ALA A 56 2.83 -33.35 15.88
C ALA A 56 3.07 -32.57 17.18
N PRO A 57 2.36 -31.44 17.40
CA PRO A 57 2.55 -30.62 18.59
C PRO A 57 2.19 -31.41 19.86
N THR A 58 3.06 -31.37 20.86
CA THR A 58 2.80 -31.98 22.18
C THR A 58 1.72 -31.24 22.95
N ARG A 59 1.52 -29.95 22.66
CA ARG A 59 0.44 -29.12 23.19
C ARG A 59 -0.39 -28.53 22.05
N PRO A 60 -1.38 -29.27 21.52
CA PRO A 60 -2.23 -28.78 20.43
C PRO A 60 -3.14 -27.64 20.87
N GLU A 61 -3.58 -27.66 22.14
CA GLU A 61 -4.28 -26.57 22.80
C GLU A 61 -3.25 -25.77 23.60
N VAL A 62 -3.04 -24.52 23.21
CA VAL A 62 -2.10 -23.62 23.87
C VAL A 62 -2.82 -22.33 24.23
N ASP A 63 -2.61 -21.85 25.45
CA ASP A 63 -2.84 -20.45 25.79
C ASP A 63 -1.55 -19.69 25.48
N PRO A 64 -1.48 -18.97 24.34
CA PRO A 64 -0.25 -18.32 23.94
C PRO A 64 0.00 -17.01 24.70
N THR A 65 -0.93 -16.54 25.53
CA THR A 65 -0.77 -15.29 26.29
C THR A 65 0.32 -15.40 27.36
N GLY A 66 0.57 -16.60 27.88
CA GLY A 66 1.69 -16.91 28.78
C GLY A 66 3.01 -17.25 28.08
N LEU A 67 3.00 -17.36 26.74
CA LEU A 67 4.16 -17.82 26.00
C LEU A 67 5.08 -16.65 25.65
N ALA A 68 6.28 -16.63 26.25
CA ALA A 68 7.29 -15.65 25.89
C ALA A 68 7.62 -15.74 24.39
N THR A 69 7.86 -14.60 23.73
CA THR A 69 8.17 -14.59 22.29
C THR A 69 9.67 -14.45 22.04
N PRO A 70 10.20 -15.04 20.97
CA PRO A 70 11.56 -14.76 20.52
C PRO A 70 11.67 -13.33 19.93
N PRO A 71 12.89 -12.81 19.70
CA PRO A 71 13.12 -11.57 18.97
C PRO A 71 12.58 -11.61 17.52
N PRO A 72 12.14 -10.47 16.96
CA PRO A 72 11.68 -10.37 15.56
C PRO A 72 12.67 -10.96 14.54
N SER A 73 13.97 -10.76 14.72
CA SER A 73 14.98 -11.33 13.82
C SER A 73 14.91 -12.86 13.76
N VAL A 74 14.79 -13.51 14.92
CA VAL A 74 14.68 -14.96 15.03
C VAL A 74 13.36 -15.45 14.42
N ILE A 75 12.26 -14.71 14.59
CA ILE A 75 10.97 -15.03 13.94
C ILE A 75 11.13 -15.03 12.42
N LEU A 76 11.81 -14.01 11.86
CA LEU A 76 12.07 -13.92 10.42
C LEU A 76 12.96 -15.06 9.93
N GLU A 77 14.03 -15.40 10.66
CA GLU A 77 14.91 -16.53 10.34
C GLU A 77 14.17 -17.87 10.35
N ILE A 78 13.21 -18.07 11.28
CA ILE A 78 12.36 -19.28 11.31
C ILE A 78 11.42 -19.32 10.10
N ILE A 79 10.81 -18.18 9.75
CA ILE A 79 9.95 -18.06 8.56
C ILE A 79 10.75 -18.34 7.29
N GLU A 80 11.97 -17.80 7.18
CA GLU A 80 12.86 -18.03 6.06
C GLU A 80 13.28 -19.50 5.97
N ALA A 81 13.68 -20.12 7.07
CA ALA A 81 14.00 -21.54 7.12
C ALA A 81 12.82 -22.42 6.65
N LEU A 82 11.59 -22.07 7.05
CA LEU A 82 10.38 -22.74 6.59
C LEU A 82 10.13 -22.56 5.08
N GLN A 83 10.55 -21.44 4.51
CA GLN A 83 10.44 -21.15 3.07
C GLN A 83 11.53 -21.85 2.24
N LEU A 84 12.74 -21.98 2.78
CA LEU A 84 13.88 -22.59 2.10
C LEU A 84 13.81 -24.13 2.08
N SER A 85 13.08 -24.74 3.02
CA SER A 85 12.95 -26.20 3.15
C SER A 85 11.51 -26.69 2.92
N PRO A 86 10.88 -26.45 1.74
CA PRO A 86 9.49 -26.83 1.49
C PRO A 86 9.26 -28.35 1.47
N GLU A 87 10.31 -29.13 1.21
CA GLU A 87 10.27 -30.60 1.24
C GLU A 87 10.23 -31.16 2.68
N GLU A 88 10.67 -30.36 3.65
CA GLU A 88 10.61 -30.72 5.05
C GLU A 88 9.20 -30.46 5.59
N LYS A 89 8.45 -31.54 5.83
CA LYS A 89 7.11 -31.49 6.42
C LYS A 89 7.16 -31.15 7.91
N TYR A 90 7.52 -29.91 8.25
CA TYR A 90 7.40 -29.41 9.61
C TYR A 90 5.92 -29.30 9.99
N THR A 91 5.58 -29.71 11.21
CA THR A 91 4.18 -29.76 11.70
C THR A 91 4.01 -29.06 13.04
N SER A 92 5.10 -28.72 13.74
CA SER A 92 5.08 -28.00 15.00
C SER A 92 6.31 -27.11 15.20
N ILE A 93 6.23 -26.21 16.19
CA ILE A 93 7.28 -25.28 16.59
C ILE A 93 7.65 -25.48 18.07
N ALA A 94 8.94 -25.58 18.39
CA ALA A 94 9.45 -25.57 19.76
C ALA A 94 9.81 -24.15 20.20
N CYS A 95 9.73 -23.90 21.51
CA CYS A 95 10.15 -22.63 22.10
C CYS A 95 11.59 -22.70 22.58
N ALA A 96 12.53 -22.87 21.64
CA ALA A 96 13.94 -23.09 21.95
C ALA A 96 14.63 -21.89 22.65
N HIS A 97 14.00 -20.71 22.70
CA HIS A 97 14.41 -19.55 23.51
C HIS A 97 14.04 -19.66 25.01
N ILE A 98 13.26 -20.68 25.40
CA ILE A 98 12.84 -20.93 26.78
C ILE A 98 13.61 -22.15 27.30
N PRO A 99 14.65 -21.96 28.15
CA PRO A 99 15.45 -23.06 28.70
C PRO A 99 14.56 -24.09 29.41
N GLY A 100 14.81 -25.37 29.14
CA GLY A 100 14.06 -26.49 29.73
C GLY A 100 12.67 -26.71 29.14
N ASN A 101 12.22 -25.89 28.19
CA ASN A 101 10.96 -26.15 27.49
C ASN A 101 11.19 -27.15 26.35
N HIS A 102 10.68 -28.37 26.54
CA HIS A 102 10.71 -29.44 25.54
C HIS A 102 9.39 -29.57 24.77
N GLU A 103 8.44 -28.68 25.01
CA GLU A 103 7.13 -28.70 24.39
C GLU A 103 7.19 -28.13 22.98
N THR A 104 6.34 -28.70 22.13
CA THR A 104 6.09 -28.25 20.78
C THR A 104 4.64 -27.80 20.65
N TYR A 105 4.46 -26.73 19.89
CA TYR A 105 3.20 -26.03 19.70
C TYR A 105 2.82 -26.04 18.22
N PRO A 106 1.55 -25.78 17.87
CA PRO A 106 1.15 -25.68 16.48
C PRO A 106 1.89 -24.58 15.72
N LEU A 107 2.12 -24.77 14.42
CA LEU A 107 2.85 -23.80 13.58
C LEU A 107 2.21 -22.40 13.54
N TRP A 108 0.90 -22.27 13.76
CA TRP A 108 0.23 -20.96 13.80
C TRP A 108 0.78 -20.03 14.89
N ILE A 109 1.49 -20.56 15.89
CA ILE A 109 2.21 -19.77 16.90
C ILE A 109 3.26 -18.86 16.29
N LEU A 110 3.86 -19.26 15.16
CA LEU A 110 4.80 -18.42 14.43
C LEU A 110 4.11 -17.16 13.89
N SER A 111 2.92 -17.30 13.31
CA SER A 111 2.09 -16.17 12.87
C SER A 111 1.66 -15.30 14.04
N TYR A 112 1.29 -15.91 15.17
CA TYR A 112 0.96 -15.17 16.38
C TYR A 112 2.13 -14.30 16.85
N TRP A 113 3.36 -14.85 16.90
CA TRP A 113 4.54 -14.09 17.27
C TRP A 113 4.87 -12.94 16.30
N ALA A 114 4.68 -13.16 14.99
CA ALA A 114 4.87 -12.12 13.99
C ALA A 114 3.88 -10.94 14.19
N GLU A 115 2.60 -11.23 14.40
CA GLU A 115 1.56 -10.22 14.68
C GLU A 115 1.82 -9.49 16.01
N LEU A 116 2.31 -10.18 17.04
CA LEU A 116 2.75 -9.52 18.28
C LEU A 116 3.91 -8.55 18.05
N GLY A 117 4.80 -8.81 17.08
CA GLY A 117 5.85 -7.89 16.68
C GLY A 117 5.28 -6.57 16.16
N VAL A 118 4.28 -6.64 15.27
CA VAL A 118 3.56 -5.47 14.76
C VAL A 118 2.87 -4.72 15.91
N LEU A 119 2.17 -5.45 16.78
CA LEU A 119 1.47 -4.86 17.93
C LEU A 119 2.41 -4.16 18.91
N ARG A 120 3.59 -4.72 19.19
CA ARG A 120 4.61 -4.10 20.04
C ARG A 120 5.14 -2.82 19.43
N ASN A 121 5.40 -2.80 18.13
CA ASN A 121 5.88 -1.60 17.43
C ASN A 121 4.83 -0.49 17.45
N ALA A 122 3.56 -0.83 17.18
CA ALA A 122 2.45 0.11 17.28
C ALA A 122 2.32 0.66 18.71
N ARG A 123 2.27 -0.22 19.72
CA ARG A 123 2.19 0.18 21.14
C ARG A 123 3.35 1.07 21.55
N LYS A 124 4.59 0.73 21.18
CA LYS A 124 5.79 1.51 21.50
C LYS A 124 5.73 2.92 20.89
N SER A 125 5.26 3.02 19.65
CA SER A 125 5.14 4.31 18.94
C SER A 125 4.07 5.19 19.58
N TRP A 126 2.92 4.62 19.90
CA TRP A 126 1.85 5.34 20.61
C TRP A 126 2.25 5.72 22.04
N ASP A 127 2.89 4.83 22.79
CA ASP A 127 3.38 5.12 24.14
C ASP A 127 4.35 6.30 24.14
N LEU A 128 5.25 6.38 23.14
CA LEU A 128 6.15 7.53 22.97
C LEU A 128 5.39 8.83 22.66
N ALA A 129 4.45 8.79 21.71
CA ALA A 129 3.64 9.94 21.32
C ALA A 129 2.79 10.48 22.48
N ILE A 130 2.13 9.59 23.22
CA ILE A 130 1.29 9.95 24.37
C ILE A 130 2.15 10.53 25.51
N LYS A 131 3.27 9.88 25.85
CA LYS A 131 4.21 10.40 26.86
C LYS A 131 4.78 11.77 26.48
N SER A 132 5.00 12.02 25.20
CA SER A 132 5.43 13.32 24.69
C SER A 132 4.38 14.40 25.00
N LEU A 133 3.12 14.14 24.66
CA LEU A 133 2.00 15.05 24.95
C LEU A 133 1.82 15.27 26.45
N GLU A 134 1.82 14.20 27.25
CA GLU A 134 1.71 14.28 28.71
C GLU A 134 2.87 15.09 29.32
N THR A 135 4.11 14.86 28.85
CA THR A 135 5.28 15.63 29.32
C THR A 135 5.13 17.11 29.01
N ARG A 136 4.58 17.43 27.83
CA ARG A 136 4.33 18.81 27.40
C ARG A 136 3.24 19.47 28.26
N ILE A 137 2.11 18.79 28.49
CA ILE A 137 1.03 19.24 29.37
C ILE A 137 1.53 19.44 30.81
N ASN A 138 2.38 18.54 31.31
CA ASN A 138 2.93 18.65 32.66
C ASN A 138 3.92 19.83 32.80
N ARG A 139 4.64 20.19 31.73
CA ARG A 139 5.53 21.36 31.71
C ARG A 139 4.76 22.67 31.59
N ASN A 140 3.65 22.65 30.86
CA ASN A 140 2.77 23.79 30.69
C ASN A 140 1.31 23.34 30.86
N SER A 141 0.80 23.42 32.08
CA SER A 141 -0.57 22.99 32.41
C SER A 141 -1.66 23.79 31.67
N SER A 142 -1.29 24.94 31.10
CA SER A 142 -2.18 25.77 30.27
C SER A 142 -2.13 25.40 28.78
N ASP A 143 -1.41 24.35 28.38
CA ASP A 143 -1.37 23.87 26.99
C ASP A 143 -2.65 23.12 26.61
N VAL A 144 -3.70 23.90 26.39
CA VAL A 144 -5.03 23.42 26.00
C VAL A 144 -5.01 22.65 24.68
N LEU A 145 -4.10 22.99 23.77
CA LEU A 145 -3.99 22.32 22.48
C LEU A 145 -3.49 20.88 22.67
N ALA A 146 -2.39 20.68 23.39
CA ALA A 146 -1.86 19.35 23.65
C ALA A 146 -2.87 18.45 24.38
N GLY A 147 -3.58 18.99 25.38
CA GLY A 147 -4.65 18.26 26.09
C GLY A 147 -5.78 17.82 25.17
N LYS A 148 -6.32 18.74 24.35
CA LYS A 148 -7.38 18.42 23.38
C LYS A 148 -6.96 17.35 22.36
N ILE A 149 -5.73 17.43 21.87
CA ILE A 149 -5.19 16.43 20.94
C ILE A 149 -5.04 15.08 21.62
N LEU A 150 -4.51 15.04 22.84
CA LEU A 150 -4.37 13.81 23.63
C LEU A 150 -5.73 13.11 23.82
N ASP A 151 -6.75 13.85 24.23
CA ASP A 151 -8.10 13.30 24.46
C ASP A 151 -8.68 12.68 23.18
N ARG A 152 -8.52 13.35 22.04
CA ARG A 152 -8.98 12.85 20.74
C ARG A 152 -8.21 11.61 20.31
N LEU A 153 -6.88 11.59 20.46
CA LEU A 153 -6.07 10.44 20.08
C LEU A 153 -6.42 9.19 20.89
N LEU A 154 -6.64 9.32 22.20
CA LEU A 154 -6.91 8.17 23.06
C LEU A 154 -8.16 7.38 22.65
N VAL A 155 -9.17 8.04 22.08
CA VAL A 155 -10.42 7.40 21.62
C VAL A 155 -10.38 6.93 20.17
N LEU A 156 -9.37 7.28 19.38
CA LEU A 156 -9.28 6.86 17.98
C LEU A 156 -8.99 5.36 17.86
N PRO A 157 -9.55 4.68 16.84
CA PRO A 157 -9.23 3.28 16.63
C PRO A 157 -7.79 3.09 16.13
N TRP A 158 -7.00 2.27 16.83
CA TRP A 158 -5.54 2.20 16.65
C TRP A 158 -5.07 1.67 15.29
N ALA A 159 -5.90 0.85 14.63
CA ALA A 159 -5.61 0.22 13.33
C ALA A 159 -6.73 0.51 12.31
N SER A 160 -7.23 1.73 12.28
CA SER A 160 -8.20 2.19 11.28
C SER A 160 -7.57 3.07 10.22
N GLY A 161 -8.21 3.13 9.06
CA GLY A 161 -7.87 4.10 8.02
C GLY A 161 -8.29 5.51 8.44
N LEU A 162 -7.50 6.51 8.05
CA LEU A 162 -7.83 7.90 8.30
C LEU A 162 -8.91 8.36 7.30
N ARG A 163 -10.16 8.47 7.75
CA ARG A 163 -11.27 8.98 6.94
C ARG A 163 -10.96 10.39 6.41
N GLY A 164 -11.39 10.66 5.18
CA GLY A 164 -11.14 11.93 4.50
C GLY A 164 -9.78 12.04 3.81
N PHE A 165 -8.95 11.01 3.89
CA PHE A 165 -7.64 10.96 3.27
C PHE A 165 -7.47 9.69 2.44
N ASP A 166 -6.71 9.78 1.35
CA ASP A 166 -6.46 8.65 0.45
C ASP A 166 -5.37 7.70 1.02
N GLU A 167 -4.47 8.23 1.86
CA GLU A 167 -3.28 7.53 2.33
C GLU A 167 -3.22 7.26 3.85
N ARG A 168 -2.74 6.04 4.17
CA ARG A 168 -2.40 5.45 5.49
C ARG A 168 -3.49 5.49 6.58
N GLY A 169 -3.22 4.77 7.66
CA GLY A 169 -4.07 4.74 8.84
C GLY A 169 -3.62 5.69 9.92
N VAL A 170 -4.29 5.58 11.06
CA VAL A 170 -4.06 6.41 12.26
C VAL A 170 -2.62 6.26 12.78
N GLU A 171 -1.89 5.21 12.43
CA GLU A 171 -0.51 4.95 12.86
C GLU A 171 0.48 6.08 12.53
N GLY A 172 0.31 6.80 11.42
CA GLY A 172 1.20 7.90 11.04
C GLY A 172 1.09 9.13 11.96
N LEU A 173 -0.04 9.28 12.67
CA LEU A 173 -0.30 10.45 13.50
C LEU A 173 0.70 10.58 14.67
N VAL A 174 1.34 9.49 15.08
CA VAL A 174 2.40 9.49 16.12
C VAL A 174 3.54 10.45 15.78
N ASN A 175 3.82 10.65 14.49
CA ASN A 175 4.90 11.51 14.04
C ASN A 175 4.59 12.97 14.40
N PHE A 176 3.35 13.45 14.27
CA PHE A 176 3.00 14.82 14.66
C PHE A 176 3.19 15.09 16.16
N CYS A 177 2.99 14.08 17.02
CA CYS A 177 3.12 14.20 18.47
C CYS A 177 4.55 14.03 18.99
N THR A 178 5.41 13.39 18.20
CA THR A 178 6.76 13.01 18.63
C THR A 178 7.77 14.08 18.20
N PRO A 179 8.41 14.79 19.14
CA PRO A 179 9.45 15.76 18.83
C PRO A 179 10.56 15.08 18.04
N LYS A 180 11.08 15.78 17.04
CA LYS A 180 12.16 15.27 16.18
C LYS A 180 11.81 14.09 15.29
N ALA A 181 10.55 13.65 15.25
CA ALA A 181 10.12 12.62 14.31
C ALA A 181 10.06 13.22 12.90
N TRP A 182 10.60 12.46 11.96
CA TRP A 182 10.55 12.81 10.55
C TRP A 182 9.19 12.47 9.96
N PHE A 183 8.68 13.34 9.08
CA PHE A 183 7.49 13.04 8.31
C PHE A 183 7.83 12.13 7.13
N HIS A 184 6.98 11.15 6.88
CA HIS A 184 7.06 10.33 5.67
C HIS A 184 6.09 10.89 4.62
N THR A 185 6.12 10.28 3.43
CA THR A 185 5.26 10.65 2.30
C THR A 185 3.80 10.80 2.67
N ALA A 186 3.29 9.91 3.53
CA ALA A 186 1.87 9.92 3.90
C ALA A 186 1.49 11.12 4.77
N GLU A 187 2.32 11.49 5.74
CA GLU A 187 2.06 12.67 6.57
C GLU A 187 2.18 13.95 5.75
N VAL A 188 3.13 14.02 4.81
CA VAL A 188 3.26 15.14 3.86
C VAL A 188 2.04 15.22 2.94
N ASN A 189 1.57 14.09 2.42
CA ASN A 189 0.37 14.05 1.59
C ASN A 189 -0.90 14.45 2.35
N GLN A 190 -1.04 14.05 3.63
CA GLN A 190 -2.12 14.53 4.49
C GLN A 190 -2.09 16.06 4.64
N MET A 191 -0.90 16.66 4.79
CA MET A 191 -0.76 18.11 4.85
C MET A 191 -1.13 18.76 3.50
N LEU A 192 -0.73 18.18 2.37
CA LEU A 192 -1.07 18.69 1.03
C LEU A 192 -2.55 18.57 0.72
N GLU A 193 -3.20 17.48 1.12
CA GLU A 193 -4.65 17.32 1.00
C GLU A 193 -5.43 18.33 1.84
N LEU A 194 -4.87 18.83 2.96
CA LEU A 194 -5.45 19.92 3.73
C LEU A 194 -5.25 21.29 3.08
N VAL A 195 -4.16 21.48 2.32
CA VAL A 195 -3.96 22.67 1.49
C VAL A 195 -4.91 22.63 0.29
N ASP A 196 -5.13 21.45 -0.29
CA ASP A 196 -6.07 21.21 -1.39
C ASP A 196 -7.53 21.36 -0.94
N ASN A 197 -7.99 22.61 -0.88
CA ASN A 197 -9.39 22.92 -0.63
C ASN A 197 -10.14 23.12 -1.96
N ALA A 198 -11.46 22.92 -1.94
CA ALA A 198 -12.31 22.97 -3.13
C ALA A 198 -12.23 24.32 -3.89
N ASN A 199 -11.81 25.40 -3.25
CA ASN A 199 -11.69 26.73 -3.87
C ASN A 199 -10.40 26.89 -4.69
N LEU A 200 -9.40 26.01 -4.53
CA LEU A 200 -8.17 26.07 -5.32
C LEU A 200 -8.40 25.59 -6.75
N SER A 201 -9.16 24.50 -6.91
CA SER A 201 -9.51 23.96 -8.23
C SER A 201 -10.27 24.97 -9.09
N SER A 202 -11.15 25.80 -8.50
CA SER A 202 -11.86 26.85 -9.24
C SER A 202 -10.97 28.01 -9.66
N ARG A 203 -9.79 28.17 -9.05
CA ARG A 203 -8.73 29.11 -9.45
C ARG A 203 -7.75 28.50 -10.46
N GLY A 204 -7.95 27.24 -10.87
CA GLY A 204 -7.02 26.49 -11.70
C GLY A 204 -5.74 26.10 -10.98
N ILE A 205 -5.75 26.05 -9.65
CA ILE A 205 -4.59 25.62 -8.85
C ILE A 205 -4.78 24.16 -8.47
N LYS A 206 -3.78 23.33 -8.75
CA LYS A 206 -3.79 21.90 -8.43
C LYS A 206 -2.67 21.55 -7.46
N VAL A 207 -3.04 21.07 -6.28
CA VAL A 207 -2.07 20.51 -5.33
C VAL A 207 -1.91 19.02 -5.61
N LEU A 208 -0.68 18.57 -5.82
CA LEU A 208 -0.37 17.18 -6.16
C LEU A 208 0.35 16.47 -5.01
N PRO A 209 0.13 15.16 -4.84
CA PRO A 209 0.83 14.37 -3.83
C PRO A 209 2.35 14.37 -4.07
N SER A 210 3.10 14.14 -3.00
CA SER A 210 4.56 14.22 -2.96
C SER A 210 5.29 13.10 -3.72
N ASP A 211 4.58 12.09 -4.22
CA ASP A 211 5.13 11.09 -5.13
C ASP A 211 5.22 11.59 -6.58
N PHE A 212 4.51 12.67 -6.94
CA PHE A 212 4.55 13.25 -8.28
C PHE A 212 5.98 13.63 -8.72
N PRO A 213 6.78 14.40 -7.94
CA PRO A 213 8.15 14.74 -8.33
C PRO A 213 9.03 13.50 -8.52
N ARG A 214 8.92 12.51 -7.62
CA ARG A 214 9.67 11.26 -7.70
C ARG A 214 9.33 10.47 -8.97
N ASN A 215 8.04 10.37 -9.30
CA ASN A 215 7.58 9.70 -10.50
C ASN A 215 8.09 10.40 -11.76
N LEU A 216 8.23 11.73 -11.72
CA LEU A 216 8.76 12.51 -12.82
C LEU A 216 10.28 12.33 -13.00
N VAL A 217 11.05 12.38 -11.91
CA VAL A 217 12.49 12.09 -11.93
C VAL A 217 12.76 10.68 -12.46
N GLN A 218 12.01 9.68 -11.99
CA GLN A 218 12.16 8.30 -12.47
C GLN A 218 11.85 8.19 -13.97
N LEU A 219 10.79 8.86 -14.43
CA LEU A 219 10.42 8.87 -15.84
C LEU A 219 11.46 9.56 -16.72
N HIS A 220 12.05 10.67 -16.25
CA HIS A 220 13.15 11.36 -16.94
C HIS A 220 14.39 10.45 -17.07
N ARG A 221 14.76 9.74 -16.00
CA ARG A 221 15.87 8.76 -15.99
C ARG A 221 15.65 7.61 -16.97
N ASP A 222 14.41 7.17 -17.14
CA ASP A 222 14.03 6.08 -18.06
C ASP A 222 14.00 6.54 -19.55
N GLU A 223 14.78 7.58 -19.89
CA GLU A 223 14.97 8.22 -21.20
C GLU A 223 13.72 8.82 -21.87
N GLY A 224 12.56 8.86 -21.20
CA GLY A 224 11.39 9.64 -21.64
C GLY A 224 10.79 9.27 -23.01
N LEU A 225 11.38 8.37 -23.79
CA LEU A 225 10.97 8.01 -25.16
C LEU A 225 9.54 7.46 -25.21
N GLU A 226 9.10 6.88 -24.11
CA GLU A 226 7.74 6.35 -23.95
C GLU A 226 6.77 7.36 -23.34
N TYR A 227 7.22 8.56 -22.97
CA TYR A 227 6.38 9.55 -22.32
C TYR A 227 5.14 9.88 -23.15
N ILE A 228 5.30 10.07 -24.46
CA ILE A 228 4.21 10.43 -25.36
C ILE A 228 3.23 9.27 -25.57
N THR A 229 3.73 8.03 -25.64
CA THR A 229 2.95 6.89 -26.12
C THR A 229 2.44 5.97 -25.01
N ALA A 230 3.20 5.77 -23.93
CA ALA A 230 2.86 4.79 -22.91
C ALA A 230 1.67 5.24 -22.07
N SER A 231 0.70 4.33 -21.88
CA SER A 231 -0.52 4.61 -21.15
C SER A 231 -0.30 4.92 -19.67
N ARG A 232 0.79 4.41 -19.08
CA ARG A 232 1.13 4.65 -17.67
C ARG A 232 1.37 6.14 -17.37
N HIS A 233 1.86 6.91 -18.34
CA HIS A 233 2.12 8.34 -18.21
C HIS A 233 0.96 9.23 -18.68
N ARG A 234 -0.20 8.63 -19.04
CA ARG A 234 -1.37 9.39 -19.53
C ARG A 234 -1.81 10.48 -18.55
N HIS A 235 -1.75 10.21 -17.25
CA HIS A 235 -2.15 11.20 -16.24
C HIS A 235 -1.20 12.42 -16.20
N LEU A 236 0.11 12.21 -16.33
CA LEU A 236 1.11 13.28 -16.42
C LEU A 236 0.97 14.07 -17.72
N ARG A 237 0.64 13.40 -18.83
CA ARG A 237 0.36 14.06 -20.11
C ARG A 237 -0.89 14.92 -20.04
N GLN A 238 -1.98 14.36 -19.52
CA GLN A 238 -3.22 15.09 -19.34
C GLN A 238 -3.02 16.33 -18.48
N LEU A 239 -2.22 16.22 -17.41
CA LEU A 239 -1.88 17.35 -16.56
C LEU A 239 -1.12 18.45 -17.31
N GLY A 240 -0.18 18.07 -18.19
CA GLY A 240 0.52 19.01 -19.07
C GLY A 240 -0.42 19.65 -20.11
N GLU A 241 -1.26 18.85 -20.76
CA GLU A 241 -2.28 19.34 -21.70
C GLU A 241 -3.28 20.28 -21.02
N ASP A 242 -3.75 19.95 -19.81
CA ASP A 242 -4.63 20.79 -19.00
C ASP A 242 -3.97 22.14 -18.68
N SER A 243 -2.65 22.15 -18.48
CA SER A 243 -1.90 23.40 -18.26
C SER A 243 -1.81 24.26 -19.52
N VAL A 244 -1.57 23.65 -20.69
CA VAL A 244 -1.56 24.36 -21.99
C VAL A 244 -2.93 24.94 -22.32
N ASN A 245 -4.00 24.22 -21.96
CA ASN A 245 -5.38 24.65 -22.20
C ASN A 245 -5.90 25.67 -21.16
N GLY A 246 -5.07 26.08 -20.19
CA GLY A 246 -5.45 27.02 -19.13
C GLY A 246 -6.48 26.46 -18.14
N VAL A 247 -6.66 25.13 -18.10
CA VAL A 247 -7.48 24.45 -17.08
C VAL A 247 -6.73 24.41 -15.75
N VAL A 248 -5.40 24.23 -15.82
CA VAL A 248 -4.49 24.27 -14.67
C VAL A 248 -3.52 25.43 -14.86
N ASN A 249 -3.69 26.49 -14.08
CA ASN A 249 -2.83 27.67 -14.06
C ASN A 249 -1.60 27.48 -13.18
N GLN A 250 -1.72 26.70 -12.11
CA GLN A 250 -0.62 26.41 -11.20
C GLN A 250 -0.64 24.95 -10.72
N ILE A 251 0.55 24.38 -10.54
CA ILE A 251 0.75 23.10 -9.86
C ILE A 251 1.59 23.34 -8.62
N ALA A 252 1.12 22.87 -7.47
CA ALA A 252 1.89 22.89 -6.24
C ALA A 252 2.14 21.46 -5.72
N THR A 253 3.34 21.18 -5.23
CA THR A 253 3.69 19.85 -4.71
C THR A 253 4.91 19.94 -3.80
N VAL A 254 5.20 18.85 -3.08
CA VAL A 254 6.41 18.71 -2.26
C VAL A 254 7.25 17.58 -2.85
N ALA A 255 8.54 17.84 -3.07
CA ALA A 255 9.50 16.84 -3.50
C ALA A 255 10.31 16.31 -2.31
N ASN A 256 10.58 15.00 -2.30
CA ASN A 256 11.61 14.44 -1.43
C ASN A 256 12.92 14.39 -2.21
N VAL A 257 13.90 15.17 -1.78
CA VAL A 257 15.26 15.23 -2.33
C VAL A 257 16.14 14.29 -1.50
N ASP A 258 16.89 13.43 -2.18
CA ASP A 258 17.85 12.47 -1.60
C ASP A 258 17.26 11.52 -0.52
N ASP A 259 15.95 11.30 -0.56
CA ASP A 259 15.18 10.50 0.41
C ASP A 259 15.26 11.02 1.87
N ASP A 260 15.78 12.24 2.09
CA ASP A 260 16.00 12.83 3.41
C ASP A 260 15.68 14.33 3.52
N HIS A 261 15.12 14.97 2.50
CA HIS A 261 14.76 16.39 2.61
C HIS A 261 13.51 16.74 1.82
N TRP A 262 12.58 17.45 2.44
CA TRP A 262 11.34 17.86 1.81
C TRP A 262 11.41 19.32 1.37
N VAL A 263 11.17 19.56 0.09
CA VAL A 263 11.17 20.90 -0.52
C VAL A 263 9.86 21.17 -1.24
N ALA A 264 9.41 22.42 -1.23
CA ALA A 264 8.18 22.80 -1.91
C ALA A 264 8.46 23.34 -3.31
N LEU A 265 7.57 23.00 -4.23
CA LEU A 265 7.61 23.40 -5.63
C LEU A 265 6.25 23.98 -6.02
N VAL A 266 6.25 25.14 -6.68
CA VAL A 266 5.06 25.68 -7.35
C VAL A 266 5.42 26.06 -8.78
N ILE A 267 4.80 25.41 -9.76
CA ILE A 267 4.89 25.77 -11.17
C ILE A 267 3.75 26.74 -11.46
N ASP A 268 4.08 27.96 -11.88
CA ASP A 268 3.12 28.94 -12.37
C ASP A 268 3.24 29.03 -13.90
N PHE A 269 2.21 28.54 -14.59
CA PHE A 269 2.17 28.51 -16.05
C PHE A 269 1.88 29.89 -16.66
N GLY A 270 1.27 30.80 -15.88
CA GLY A 270 0.96 32.16 -16.31
C GLY A 270 2.20 33.04 -16.35
N SER A 271 3.00 33.01 -15.28
CA SER A 271 4.28 33.73 -15.21
C SER A 271 5.44 32.98 -15.83
N LYS A 272 5.28 31.69 -16.16
CA LYS A 272 6.33 30.79 -16.65
C LYS A 272 7.49 30.69 -15.68
N THR A 273 7.16 30.50 -14.41
CA THR A 273 8.15 30.40 -13.33
C THR A 273 7.97 29.13 -12.53
N VAL A 274 9.08 28.54 -12.09
CA VAL A 274 9.09 27.46 -11.10
C VAL A 274 9.64 28.03 -9.79
N HIS A 275 8.76 28.15 -8.80
CA HIS A 275 9.08 28.61 -7.47
C HIS A 275 9.59 27.44 -6.62
N TYR A 276 10.82 27.56 -6.14
CA TYR A 276 11.48 26.59 -5.28
C TYR A 276 11.59 27.13 -3.85
N PHE A 277 11.07 26.36 -2.89
CA PHE A 277 11.10 26.72 -1.47
C PHE A 277 11.86 25.66 -0.69
N ASP A 278 12.98 26.05 -0.10
CA ASP A 278 13.78 25.20 0.77
C ASP A 278 14.04 25.90 2.11
N SER A 279 13.52 25.31 3.20
CA SER A 279 13.72 25.82 4.56
C SER A 279 15.15 25.67 5.08
N LEU A 280 16.02 24.90 4.42
CA LEU A 280 17.46 24.81 4.67
C LEU A 280 18.28 25.68 3.72
N ASN A 281 17.63 26.35 2.76
CA ASN A 281 18.29 27.23 1.79
C ASN A 281 19.38 26.50 0.97
N ASN A 282 19.18 25.21 0.66
CA ASN A 282 20.06 24.52 -0.29
C ASN A 282 19.77 25.01 -1.71
N PRO A 283 20.76 24.87 -2.63
CA PRO A 283 20.51 25.07 -4.05
C PRO A 283 19.49 24.04 -4.57
N ILE A 284 18.80 24.41 -5.65
CA ILE A 284 17.88 23.51 -6.36
C ILE A 284 18.64 22.24 -6.76
N ASN A 285 18.07 21.08 -6.41
CA ASN A 285 18.61 19.80 -6.84
C ASN A 285 18.59 19.71 -8.38
N ALA A 286 19.75 19.47 -8.99
CA ALA A 286 19.93 19.54 -10.45
C ALA A 286 19.07 18.52 -11.20
N GLU A 287 18.98 17.29 -10.68
CA GLU A 287 18.19 16.23 -11.31
C GLU A 287 16.69 16.49 -11.22
N LEU A 288 16.22 16.98 -10.07
CA LEU A 288 14.85 17.43 -9.90
C LEU A 288 14.52 18.54 -10.90
N ARG A 289 15.43 19.50 -11.07
CA ARG A 289 15.28 20.58 -12.05
C ARG A 289 15.20 20.03 -13.48
N GLU A 290 16.16 19.21 -13.88
CA GLU A 290 16.21 18.62 -15.22
C GLU A 290 14.94 17.83 -15.55
N ALA A 291 14.41 17.05 -14.59
CA ALA A 291 13.19 16.29 -14.80
C ALA A 291 11.94 17.18 -15.00
N PHE A 292 11.86 18.29 -14.27
CA PHE A 292 10.77 19.26 -14.42
C PHE A 292 10.91 20.09 -15.70
N ASP A 293 12.11 20.57 -16.02
CA ASP A 293 12.40 21.28 -17.28
C ASP A 293 12.05 20.38 -18.48
N TRP A 294 12.52 19.13 -18.47
CA TRP A 294 12.19 18.14 -19.49
C TRP A 294 10.68 17.95 -19.66
N TRP A 295 9.94 17.79 -18.54
CA TRP A 295 8.49 17.58 -18.58
C TRP A 295 7.75 18.82 -19.09
N ILE A 296 8.15 20.01 -18.65
CA ILE A 296 7.59 21.29 -19.11
C ILE A 296 7.81 21.42 -20.62
N ASP A 297 9.02 21.13 -21.12
CA ASP A 297 9.38 21.18 -22.54
C ASP A 297 8.55 20.21 -23.42
N GLN A 298 7.95 19.16 -22.83
CA GLN A 298 7.03 18.28 -23.56
C GLN A 298 5.70 18.95 -23.91
N HIS A 299 5.30 20.01 -23.18
CA HIS A 299 3.98 20.63 -23.30
C HIS A 299 4.04 22.11 -23.66
N HIS A 300 5.09 22.80 -23.22
CA HIS A 300 5.27 24.24 -23.39
C HIS A 300 6.51 24.49 -24.23
N ALA A 301 6.41 25.34 -25.24
CA ALA A 301 7.55 25.75 -26.07
C ALA A 301 8.42 26.83 -25.42
N ALA A 302 8.02 27.34 -24.24
CA ALA A 302 8.70 28.43 -23.56
C ALA A 302 9.52 27.89 -22.39
N GLN A 303 10.71 28.47 -22.21
CA GLN A 303 11.54 28.20 -21.03
C GLN A 303 10.89 28.81 -19.78
N PHE A 304 11.02 28.10 -18.66
CA PHE A 304 10.55 28.55 -17.36
C PHE A 304 11.73 29.01 -16.50
N ASP A 305 11.56 30.14 -15.82
CA ASP A 305 12.57 30.65 -14.89
C ASP A 305 12.43 29.98 -13.52
N TRP A 306 13.51 29.42 -13.02
CA TRP A 306 13.56 28.89 -11.66
C TRP A 306 13.89 29.99 -10.66
N LEU A 307 13.01 30.18 -9.68
CA LEU A 307 13.14 31.21 -8.65
C LEU A 307 13.24 30.54 -7.27
N CYS A 308 14.39 30.70 -6.61
CA CYS A 308 14.51 30.38 -5.19
C CYS A 308 13.77 31.45 -4.38
N VAL A 309 12.64 31.08 -3.78
CA VAL A 309 11.80 32.01 -3.05
C VAL A 309 12.27 32.11 -1.59
N PRO A 310 12.57 33.32 -1.08
CA PRO A 310 12.84 33.51 0.34
C PRO A 310 11.68 32.97 1.17
N CYS A 311 11.97 32.07 2.09
CA CYS A 311 10.98 31.43 2.93
C CYS A 311 11.51 31.30 4.37
N THR A 312 10.64 30.90 5.29
CA THR A 312 11.06 30.72 6.67
C THR A 312 12.09 29.59 6.74
N GLN A 313 13.26 29.91 7.28
CA GLN A 313 14.32 28.92 7.49
C GLN A 313 14.03 28.08 8.74
N GLN A 314 14.22 26.76 8.61
CA GLN A 314 14.10 25.86 9.76
C GLN A 314 15.43 25.82 10.53
N GLY A 315 15.34 25.62 11.86
CA GLY A 315 16.51 25.47 12.73
C GLY A 315 16.87 24.02 13.04
N ASP A 316 16.19 23.06 12.43
CA ASP A 316 16.35 21.63 12.69
C ASP A 316 16.36 20.81 11.38
N SER A 317 16.54 19.49 11.50
CA SER A 317 16.69 18.59 10.36
C SER A 317 15.44 17.76 10.06
N TYR A 318 14.31 17.95 10.76
CA TYR A 318 13.19 17.00 10.73
C TYR A 318 11.83 17.64 10.45
N ASN A 319 11.75 18.98 10.47
CA ASN A 319 10.52 19.72 10.17
C ASN A 319 10.38 20.11 8.70
N CYS A 320 11.31 19.73 7.81
CA CYS A 320 11.30 20.15 6.40
C CYS A 320 9.95 19.86 5.71
N GLY A 321 9.32 18.72 5.99
CA GLY A 321 8.00 18.38 5.42
C GLY A 321 6.87 19.31 5.87
N LEU A 322 6.93 19.79 7.11
CA LEU A 322 5.96 20.74 7.66
C LEU A 322 6.17 22.15 7.07
N PHE A 323 7.44 22.58 6.96
CA PHE A 323 7.79 23.85 6.30
C PHE A 323 7.40 23.84 4.83
N ALA A 324 7.71 22.78 4.08
CA ALA A 324 7.35 22.69 2.67
C ALA A 324 5.84 22.82 2.45
N ALA A 325 5.02 22.11 3.23
CA ALA A 325 3.57 22.25 3.15
C ALA A 325 3.08 23.66 3.53
N ASN A 326 3.65 24.28 4.57
CA ASN A 326 3.33 25.66 4.96
C ASN A 326 3.71 26.68 3.89
N HIS A 327 4.87 26.54 3.25
CA HIS A 327 5.32 27.44 2.18
C HIS A 327 4.36 27.41 0.99
N ILE A 328 3.87 26.22 0.59
CA ILE A 328 2.83 26.09 -0.43
C ILE A 328 1.54 26.81 0.02
N ALA A 329 1.10 26.58 1.25
CA ALA A 329 -0.11 27.22 1.78
C ALA A 329 0.00 28.76 1.77
N CYS A 330 1.13 29.31 2.26
CA CYS A 330 1.41 30.74 2.25
C CYS A 330 1.52 31.33 0.85
N TYR A 331 2.08 30.58 -0.12
CA TYR A 331 2.19 31.05 -1.49
C TYR A 331 0.83 31.11 -2.18
N ILE A 332 0.00 30.08 -2.03
CA ILE A 332 -1.30 29.97 -2.70
C ILE A 332 -2.36 30.92 -2.10
N ASP A 333 -2.35 31.07 -0.77
CA ASP A 333 -3.27 31.92 -0.03
C ASP A 333 -2.58 32.65 1.14
N PRO A 334 -1.80 33.71 0.84
CA PRO A 334 -1.06 34.47 1.85
C PRO A 334 -1.97 35.20 2.86
N ASN A 335 -3.26 35.37 2.55
CA ASN A 335 -4.21 36.02 3.46
C ASN A 335 -4.74 35.06 4.52
N GLN A 336 -4.82 33.76 4.20
CA GLN A 336 -5.27 32.73 5.14
C GLN A 336 -4.12 32.04 5.89
N HIS A 337 -2.90 32.10 5.35
CA HIS A 337 -1.76 31.36 5.87
C HIS A 337 -0.57 32.27 6.14
N SER A 338 -0.19 32.36 7.41
CA SER A 338 1.03 33.05 7.84
C SER A 338 2.26 32.14 7.73
N PRO A 339 3.44 32.69 7.39
CA PRO A 339 4.70 31.96 7.45
C PRO A 339 4.89 31.36 8.85
N MET A 340 5.33 30.11 8.88
CA MET A 340 5.59 29.39 10.13
C MET A 340 6.61 30.12 11.00
N ASN A 341 6.45 30.06 12.33
CA ASN A 341 7.48 30.49 13.27
C ASN A 341 8.41 29.30 13.57
N PRO A 342 9.73 29.37 13.28
CA PRO A 342 10.68 28.28 13.53
C PRO A 342 10.78 27.84 14.98
N GLN A 343 10.55 28.75 15.92
CA GLN A 343 10.59 28.44 17.35
C GLN A 343 9.30 27.76 17.84
N ALA A 344 8.23 27.75 17.04
CA ALA A 344 6.93 27.19 17.39
C ALA A 344 6.57 25.94 16.56
N CYS A 345 7.56 25.25 15.98
CA CYS A 345 7.30 24.09 15.12
C CYS A 345 6.51 22.99 15.84
N ASP A 346 6.80 22.73 17.12
CA ASP A 346 6.05 21.72 17.89
C ASP A 346 4.57 22.08 18.03
N ASP A 347 4.23 23.36 18.15
CA ASP A 347 2.84 23.83 18.19
C ASP A 347 2.17 23.66 16.83
N GLU A 348 2.88 24.00 15.76
CA GLU A 348 2.38 23.86 14.39
C GLU A 348 2.16 22.40 13.99
N ARG A 349 3.00 21.47 14.47
CA ARG A 349 2.75 20.02 14.33
C ARG A 349 1.42 19.62 14.96
N LEU A 350 1.13 20.10 16.19
CA LEU A 350 -0.12 19.80 16.87
C LEU A 350 -1.34 20.50 16.24
N LYS A 351 -1.18 21.73 15.75
CA LYS A 351 -2.24 22.43 14.99
C LYS A 351 -2.57 21.69 13.71
N MET A 352 -1.54 21.22 12.99
CA MET A 352 -1.73 20.42 11.78
C MET A 352 -2.45 19.11 12.10
N LEU A 353 -2.02 18.40 13.14
CA LEU A 353 -2.71 17.20 13.62
C LEU A 353 -4.16 17.49 13.99
N GLY A 354 -4.44 18.62 14.64
CA GLY A 354 -5.81 19.07 14.93
C GLY A 354 -6.67 19.16 13.67
N LYS A 355 -6.17 19.81 12.62
CA LYS A 355 -6.86 19.91 11.31
C LYS A 355 -7.09 18.54 10.67
N ILE A 356 -6.12 17.63 10.77
CA ILE A 356 -6.24 16.26 10.26
C ILE A 356 -7.37 15.52 10.98
N LEU A 357 -7.41 15.62 12.31
CA LEU A 357 -8.45 15.00 13.13
C LEU A 357 -9.83 15.62 12.87
N ASP A 358 -9.91 16.94 12.65
CA ASP A 358 -11.16 17.62 12.33
C ASP A 358 -11.77 17.08 11.03
N ARG A 359 -10.93 16.90 9.99
CA ARG A 359 -11.35 16.28 8.72
C ARG A 359 -11.75 14.81 8.90
N HIS A 360 -11.02 14.05 9.72
CA HIS A 360 -11.34 12.66 10.03
C HIS A 360 -12.72 12.48 10.69
N GLU A 361 -13.07 13.40 11.58
CA GLU A 361 -14.34 13.42 12.30
C GLU A 361 -15.49 13.92 11.42
N SER A 362 -15.28 14.97 10.62
CA SER A 362 -16.31 15.51 9.72
C SER A 362 -16.73 14.51 8.64
N GLU A 363 -15.78 13.78 8.05
CA GLU A 363 -16.03 12.73 7.08
C GLU A 363 -16.65 11.48 7.71
N SER A 364 -16.39 11.23 9.00
CA SER A 364 -17.12 10.21 9.76
C SER A 364 -18.60 10.52 9.78
N PHE A 365 -18.96 11.76 10.06
CA PHE A 365 -20.34 12.17 10.15
C PHE A 365 -21.03 12.08 8.78
N GLN A 366 -20.40 12.58 7.72
CA GLN A 366 -20.96 12.49 6.38
C GLN A 366 -21.16 11.04 5.93
N HIS A 367 -20.19 10.17 6.16
CA HIS A 367 -20.30 8.75 5.84
C HIS A 367 -21.40 8.05 6.66
N ILE A 368 -21.54 8.38 7.95
CA ILE A 368 -22.62 7.83 8.80
C ILE A 368 -23.99 8.38 8.36
N ALA A 369 -24.08 9.66 8.02
CA ALA A 369 -25.31 10.32 7.58
C ALA A 369 -25.75 9.90 6.17
N LYS A 370 -24.83 9.41 5.32
CA LYS A 370 -25.12 8.92 3.98
C LYS A 370 -25.98 7.64 4.05
N GLY A 371 -27.30 7.84 3.92
CA GLY A 371 -28.31 6.79 4.04
C GLY A 371 -29.38 7.07 5.11
N PHE A 372 -29.19 8.11 5.93
CA PHE A 372 -30.20 8.60 6.86
C PHE A 372 -30.76 9.93 6.35
N THR A 373 -32.03 9.94 5.95
CA THR A 373 -32.77 11.19 5.77
C THR A 373 -33.18 11.67 7.17
N PHE A 374 -32.42 12.60 7.74
CA PHE A 374 -32.80 13.22 9.00
C PHE A 374 -34.05 14.09 8.77
N THR A 375 -35.23 13.55 9.04
CA THR A 375 -36.46 14.34 9.12
C THR A 375 -36.49 15.04 10.48
N PHE A 376 -35.60 16.02 10.69
CA PHE A 376 -35.90 17.04 11.67
C PHE A 376 -37.02 17.88 11.08
N ARG A 377 -38.28 17.48 11.34
CA ARG A 377 -39.39 18.44 11.28
C ARG A 377 -39.04 19.47 12.33
N HIS A 378 -38.59 20.62 11.86
CA HIS A 378 -38.56 21.81 12.66
C HIS A 378 -40.04 22.14 12.90
N ASP A 379 -40.59 21.61 14.00
CA ASP A 379 -41.80 22.17 14.59
C ASP A 379 -41.39 23.53 15.17
N ILE A 380 -41.15 24.49 14.28
CA ILE A 380 -41.28 25.90 14.61
C ILE A 380 -42.78 26.07 14.82
N GLY A 381 -43.19 25.88 16.07
CA GLY A 381 -44.49 26.26 16.56
C GLY A 381 -44.76 27.70 16.12
N GLY A 382 -45.91 27.88 15.49
CA GLY A 382 -46.33 29.14 14.92
C GLY A 382 -46.32 30.25 15.96
N SER A 383 -45.80 31.39 15.53
CA SER A 383 -46.34 32.69 15.91
C SER A 383 -46.31 33.55 14.65
N ASP A 384 -47.50 33.94 14.22
CA ASP A 384 -47.77 34.80 13.08
C ASP A 384 -46.85 36.02 13.05
N VAL A 385 -46.12 36.17 11.96
CA VAL A 385 -45.59 37.46 11.53
C VAL A 385 -46.13 37.69 10.13
N GLU A 386 -47.17 38.49 10.06
CA GLU A 386 -47.70 39.05 8.82
C GLU A 386 -46.59 39.81 8.10
N ILE A 387 -46.10 39.25 7.00
CA ILE A 387 -45.34 40.03 6.02
C ILE A 387 -46.37 40.68 5.11
N VAL A 388 -46.81 41.88 5.51
CA VAL A 388 -47.47 42.82 4.60
C VAL A 388 -46.38 43.33 3.65
N GLY A 389 -46.44 42.85 2.42
CA GLY A 389 -45.72 43.48 1.32
C GLY A 389 -46.36 44.81 0.97
N ASP A 390 -45.55 45.82 0.73
CA ASP A 390 -45.97 46.90 -0.16
C ASP A 390 -44.79 47.39 -1.00
N SER A 391 -45.06 47.46 -2.30
CA SER A 391 -44.15 47.89 -3.35
C SER A 391 -44.58 49.29 -3.79
N ARG A 392 -43.69 50.28 -3.78
CA ARG A 392 -43.75 51.47 -4.67
C ARG A 392 -42.50 52.36 -4.59
N SER A 393 -41.67 52.21 -5.62
CA SER A 393 -41.07 53.24 -6.49
C SER A 393 -40.75 54.66 -5.98
N ALA A 394 -39.49 55.04 -6.28
CA ALA A 394 -39.00 56.31 -6.87
C ALA A 394 -38.29 57.33 -5.92
N PRO A 395 -37.57 58.35 -6.45
CA PRO A 395 -36.12 58.49 -6.27
C PRO A 395 -35.70 59.82 -5.62
N GLY A 396 -34.45 59.94 -5.15
CA GLY A 396 -33.83 61.26 -4.97
C GLY A 396 -32.83 61.41 -3.82
N ASN A 397 -31.62 61.82 -4.22
CA ASN A 397 -30.78 62.90 -3.66
C ASN A 397 -30.31 62.92 -2.19
N VAL A 398 -28.96 62.94 -2.08
CA VAL A 398 -28.09 63.84 -1.30
C VAL A 398 -28.45 64.15 0.16
N GLY A 399 -27.53 63.77 1.06
CA GLY A 399 -27.43 64.37 2.39
C GLY A 399 -26.35 63.71 3.24
N ALA A 400 -25.22 64.41 3.40
CA ALA A 400 -24.23 64.15 4.44
C ALA A 400 -24.87 64.21 5.84
N ILE A 401 -24.31 63.49 6.83
CA ILE A 401 -24.06 63.93 8.23
C ILE A 401 -23.61 62.74 9.11
N SER A 402 -22.42 62.92 9.66
CA SER A 402 -21.93 62.57 11.01
C SER A 402 -22.14 61.18 11.61
N GLN A 403 -21.03 60.46 11.78
CA GLN A 403 -20.86 59.41 12.79
C GLN A 403 -20.37 60.01 14.12
N PRO A 404 -20.94 59.64 15.28
CA PRO A 404 -20.29 59.83 16.57
C PRO A 404 -19.56 58.55 17.01
N HIS A 405 -18.32 58.76 17.45
CA HIS A 405 -17.52 57.82 18.22
C HIS A 405 -18.24 57.38 19.51
N SER A 406 -18.07 56.13 19.90
CA SER A 406 -18.29 55.67 21.27
C SER A 406 -17.27 54.59 21.63
N THR A 407 -16.36 54.98 22.52
CA THR A 407 -15.42 54.14 23.27
C THR A 407 -16.15 53.22 24.27
N PRO A 408 -15.69 51.99 24.53
CA PRO A 408 -16.09 51.24 25.71
C PRO A 408 -15.10 51.42 26.88
N PRO A 409 -15.57 51.41 28.14
CA PRO A 409 -14.76 51.61 29.32
C PRO A 409 -14.14 50.30 29.84
N SER A 410 -12.95 50.47 30.40
CA SER A 410 -12.14 49.52 31.15
C SER A 410 -12.53 49.45 32.63
N THR A 411 -12.76 48.24 33.16
CA THR A 411 -12.55 47.91 34.58
C THR A 411 -12.18 46.43 34.76
N PRO A 412 -11.25 46.08 35.68
CA PRO A 412 -10.78 44.71 35.89
C PRO A 412 -11.45 44.04 37.11
N PRO A 413 -11.52 42.70 37.18
CA PRO A 413 -11.87 41.99 38.40
C PRO A 413 -10.65 41.37 39.12
N PRO A 414 -10.80 41.01 40.41
CA PRO A 414 -9.72 40.95 41.38
C PRO A 414 -9.08 39.57 41.55
N SER A 415 -7.84 39.59 42.04
CA SER A 415 -7.03 38.44 42.46
C SER A 415 -7.66 37.63 43.60
N PRO A 416 -7.53 36.29 43.61
CA PRO A 416 -7.69 35.50 44.81
C PRO A 416 -6.34 35.10 45.44
N LYS A 417 -6.33 35.16 46.76
CA LYS A 417 -5.23 34.89 47.68
C LYS A 417 -4.97 33.38 47.84
N GLY A 418 -3.67 33.06 47.88
CA GLY A 418 -3.00 32.11 48.79
C GLY A 418 -3.69 30.82 49.22
N THR A 419 -3.12 29.70 48.78
CA THR A 419 -3.05 28.47 49.59
C THR A 419 -1.64 27.89 49.51
N SER A 420 -1.03 27.73 50.67
CA SER A 420 0.28 27.12 50.93
C SER A 420 0.13 25.60 51.04
N PHE A 421 0.97 24.84 50.33
CA PHE A 421 1.21 23.42 50.61
C PHE A 421 2.72 23.09 50.48
N PRO A 422 3.20 22.08 51.23
CA PRO A 422 4.58 22.00 51.70
C PRO A 422 5.51 21.19 50.79
N SER A 423 6.81 21.45 50.96
CA SER A 423 7.96 20.82 50.31
C SER A 423 7.99 19.27 50.38
N PRO A 424 8.58 18.60 49.37
CA PRO A 424 8.78 17.16 49.39
C PRO A 424 10.04 16.75 50.16
N MET A 425 9.88 15.73 51.01
CA MET A 425 10.95 15.07 51.75
C MET A 425 11.90 14.30 50.82
N LYS A 426 13.21 14.48 51.07
CA LYS A 426 14.30 13.70 50.47
C LYS A 426 14.39 12.33 51.15
N GLY A 427 14.02 11.25 50.44
CA GLY A 427 14.24 9.87 50.86
C GLY A 427 15.45 9.24 50.17
N LYS A 428 16.57 9.08 50.90
CA LYS A 428 17.76 8.33 50.49
C LYS A 428 17.46 6.82 50.54
N VAL A 429 17.59 6.11 49.42
CA VAL A 429 17.58 4.63 49.40
C VAL A 429 19.02 4.12 49.49
N LYS A 430 19.35 3.49 50.62
CA LYS A 430 20.59 2.71 50.83
C LYS A 430 20.48 1.39 50.08
N ARG A 431 21.44 1.11 49.19
CA ARG A 431 21.71 -0.24 48.66
C ARG A 431 22.53 -1.02 49.69
N SER A 432 21.99 -2.13 50.18
CA SER A 432 22.73 -3.12 50.96
C SER A 432 23.34 -4.15 50.01
N LEU A 433 24.67 -4.28 50.07
CA LEU A 433 25.41 -5.45 49.61
C LEU A 433 25.05 -6.67 50.46
N GLY A 434 25.00 -7.83 49.82
CA GLY A 434 24.89 -9.13 50.46
C GLY A 434 25.60 -10.18 49.62
N ASP A 435 26.89 -10.34 49.87
CA ASP A 435 27.68 -11.51 49.48
C ASP A 435 27.11 -12.78 50.13
N ARG A 436 27.01 -13.87 49.37
CA ARG A 436 27.44 -15.18 49.87
C ARG A 436 27.60 -16.22 48.77
N ALA A 437 28.75 -16.86 48.83
CA ALA A 437 29.26 -17.91 47.97
C ALA A 437 28.78 -19.32 48.37
N VAL A 438 29.27 -20.29 47.60
CA VAL A 438 29.62 -21.67 47.93
C VAL A 438 28.67 -22.75 47.39
N GLY A 439 29.23 -23.64 46.56
CA GLY A 439 28.83 -25.04 46.51
C GLY A 439 28.79 -25.68 45.12
N SER A 440 29.90 -26.23 44.64
CA SER A 440 29.90 -27.29 43.61
C SER A 440 30.94 -28.34 43.97
N PRO A 441 30.58 -29.63 43.89
CA PRO A 441 31.50 -30.64 43.36
C PRO A 441 30.74 -31.80 42.63
N PRO A 442 31.39 -32.89 42.16
CA PRO A 442 32.46 -32.94 41.16
C PRO A 442 32.23 -34.00 40.04
N ALA A 443 33.10 -33.91 39.03
CA ALA A 443 33.56 -34.84 37.98
C ALA A 443 33.05 -36.31 37.88
N SER A 444 32.87 -36.78 36.62
CA SER A 444 33.60 -37.90 35.92
C SER A 444 32.81 -38.42 34.69
N PRO A 445 33.33 -39.33 33.83
CA PRO A 445 34.52 -39.24 33.00
C PRO A 445 34.30 -39.57 31.49
N VAL A 446 35.29 -39.15 30.71
CA VAL A 446 35.76 -39.56 29.37
C VAL A 446 35.26 -40.90 28.80
N LYS A 447 34.83 -40.88 27.52
CA LYS A 447 35.08 -41.96 26.53
C LYS A 447 35.57 -41.39 25.20
N LYS A 448 36.80 -41.79 24.83
CA LYS A 448 37.47 -41.56 23.54
C LYS A 448 36.91 -42.50 22.46
N LYS A 449 36.95 -42.09 21.19
CA LYS A 449 37.28 -42.90 20.00
C LYS A 449 37.65 -41.97 18.80
N PRO A 450 38.35 -42.46 17.76
CA PRO A 450 39.56 -41.80 17.27
C PRO A 450 39.48 -41.19 15.86
N ALA A 451 40.53 -40.41 15.57
CA ALA A 451 41.23 -40.24 14.28
C ALA A 451 40.48 -39.58 13.11
N LYS A 452 40.84 -38.33 12.81
CA LYS A 452 41.42 -37.92 11.50
C LYS A 452 42.40 -36.77 11.73
N GLU A 453 43.68 -37.12 11.74
CA GLU A 453 44.82 -36.22 11.81
C GLU A 453 45.39 -36.06 10.40
N LYS A 454 45.60 -34.80 9.97
CA LYS A 454 46.60 -34.31 8.99
C LYS A 454 46.10 -32.98 8.43
N VAL A 455 46.48 -31.83 9.02
CA VAL A 455 47.01 -30.58 8.37
C VAL A 455 47.48 -29.55 9.44
N VAL A 456 48.09 -29.92 10.57
CA VAL A 456 48.66 -28.90 11.50
C VAL A 456 50.01 -29.35 12.08
N ALA A 457 50.99 -29.52 11.20
CA ALA A 457 52.38 -29.80 11.59
C ALA A 457 53.35 -28.62 11.35
N ALA A 458 52.89 -27.49 10.81
CA ALA A 458 53.77 -26.36 10.49
C ALA A 458 53.81 -25.26 11.59
N SER A 459 52.76 -25.08 12.39
CA SER A 459 52.67 -23.95 13.34
C SER A 459 53.19 -24.25 14.76
N ARG A 460 53.70 -25.46 15.05
CA ARG A 460 54.11 -25.86 16.40
C ARG A 460 55.61 -25.85 16.69
N ARG A 461 56.47 -25.57 15.70
CA ARG A 461 57.93 -25.48 15.91
C ARG A 461 58.44 -24.12 16.39
N GLY A 462 57.65 -23.05 16.27
CA GLY A 462 58.06 -21.71 16.70
C GLY A 462 57.89 -21.40 18.20
N LEU A 463 57.27 -22.28 18.99
CA LEU A 463 56.89 -21.99 20.38
C LEU A 463 57.60 -22.84 21.46
N GLN A 464 58.53 -23.73 21.07
CA GLN A 464 59.25 -24.60 22.02
C GLN A 464 60.66 -24.13 22.37
N GLU A 465 61.13 -23.00 21.83
CA GLU A 465 62.50 -22.52 22.05
C GLU A 465 62.62 -21.33 23.04
N MET A 466 61.57 -21.04 23.83
CA MET A 466 61.57 -19.94 24.82
C MET A 466 61.46 -20.39 26.29
N THR A 467 61.70 -21.66 26.60
CA THR A 467 61.50 -22.22 27.96
C THR A 467 62.75 -22.30 28.85
N SER A 468 63.86 -21.64 28.53
CA SER A 468 65.06 -21.64 29.39
C SER A 468 65.51 -20.25 29.83
N VAL A 469 64.63 -19.48 30.49
CA VAL A 469 65.03 -18.22 31.18
C VAL A 469 64.49 -18.22 32.62
N PRO A 470 65.32 -17.91 33.65
CA PRO A 470 64.95 -17.96 35.06
C PRO A 470 63.78 -17.05 35.46
N GLN A 471 62.99 -17.53 36.42
CA GLN A 471 61.67 -17.02 36.78
C GLN A 471 61.67 -15.66 37.52
N SER A 472 62.83 -15.08 37.84
CA SER A 472 62.96 -13.84 38.62
C SER A 472 63.04 -12.55 37.78
N GLN A 473 63.01 -12.62 36.45
CA GLN A 473 63.02 -11.42 35.56
C GLN A 473 61.78 -11.27 34.67
N ARG A 474 60.70 -12.02 34.92
CA ARG A 474 59.46 -11.97 34.11
C ARG A 474 58.42 -10.93 34.55
N VAL A 475 58.85 -9.83 35.18
CA VAL A 475 57.98 -8.68 35.46
C VAL A 475 58.52 -7.48 34.69
N GLY A 476 58.24 -7.39 33.39
CA GLY A 476 58.63 -6.19 32.64
C GLY A 476 58.43 -6.16 31.13
N LEU A 477 58.30 -7.29 30.42
CA LEU A 477 58.41 -7.26 28.95
C LEU A 477 57.10 -7.38 28.15
N PHE A 478 55.98 -7.79 28.76
CA PHE A 478 54.70 -7.95 28.05
C PHE A 478 53.68 -6.81 28.27
N LYS A 479 54.09 -5.71 28.93
CA LYS A 479 53.30 -4.46 29.01
C LYS A 479 53.53 -3.50 27.83
N LEU A 480 54.28 -3.94 26.81
CA LEU A 480 54.60 -3.19 25.60
C LEU A 480 53.87 -3.71 24.35
N LEU A 481 52.82 -4.52 24.53
CA LEU A 481 51.82 -4.73 23.48
C LEU A 481 50.83 -3.56 23.57
N THR A 482 51.08 -2.60 22.68
CA THR A 482 50.31 -1.39 22.38
C THR A 482 48.85 -1.52 22.74
N ARG A 483 48.45 -0.73 23.74
CA ARG A 483 47.06 -0.47 24.09
C ARG A 483 46.44 0.28 22.91
N GLU A 484 45.85 -0.48 21.98
CA GLU A 484 45.05 0.06 20.87
C GLU A 484 44.06 1.05 21.49
N THR A 485 44.09 2.29 21.02
CA THR A 485 43.24 3.33 21.59
C THR A 485 41.78 2.99 21.25
N GLU A 486 40.84 3.35 22.14
CA GLU A 486 39.41 3.18 21.88
C GLU A 486 38.98 3.82 20.54
N GLU A 487 39.70 4.86 20.11
CA GLU A 487 39.53 5.51 18.81
C GLU A 487 39.92 4.62 17.63
N GLN A 488 41.08 3.96 17.67
CA GLN A 488 41.51 3.00 16.64
C GLN A 488 40.56 1.81 16.54
N LYS A 489 40.01 1.36 17.67
CA LYS A 489 38.99 0.32 17.69
C LYS A 489 37.70 0.77 17.01
N ARG A 490 37.22 1.99 17.27
CA ARG A 490 36.04 2.56 16.59
C ARG A 490 36.27 2.72 15.09
N GLU A 491 37.45 3.20 14.68
CA GLU A 491 37.78 3.32 13.26
C GLU A 491 37.80 1.96 12.55
N ARG A 492 38.33 0.91 13.19
CA ARG A 492 38.29 -0.45 12.64
C ARG A 492 36.85 -0.95 12.51
N GLU A 493 36.02 -0.75 13.53
CA GLU A 493 34.60 -1.16 13.49
C GLU A 493 33.82 -0.42 12.40
N VAL A 494 34.08 0.87 12.17
CA VAL A 494 33.46 1.65 11.07
C VAL A 494 33.92 1.12 9.71
N ARG A 495 35.23 0.85 9.54
CA ARG A 495 35.76 0.29 8.29
C ARG A 495 35.19 -1.10 7.99
N GLU A 496 35.13 -1.98 8.99
CA GLU A 496 34.56 -3.32 8.83
C GLU A 496 33.06 -3.27 8.48
N ARG A 497 32.31 -2.32 9.06
CA ARG A 497 30.90 -2.10 8.70
C ARG A 497 30.75 -1.63 7.26
N ALA A 498 31.54 -0.64 6.83
CA ALA A 498 31.50 -0.12 5.45
C ALA A 498 31.85 -1.22 4.43
N GLU A 499 32.88 -2.03 4.71
CA GLU A 499 33.22 -3.17 3.85
C GLU A 499 32.15 -4.27 3.84
N ALA A 500 31.45 -4.47 4.96
CA ALA A 500 30.35 -5.44 5.02
C ALA A 500 29.13 -4.98 4.20
N GLU A 501 28.84 -3.67 4.22
CA GLU A 501 27.77 -3.05 3.44
C GLU A 501 28.05 -3.12 1.94
N ASP A 502 29.25 -2.73 1.50
CA ASP A 502 29.67 -2.85 0.09
C ASP A 502 29.65 -4.31 -0.40
N ARG A 503 30.08 -5.28 0.43
CA ARG A 503 29.94 -6.70 0.10
C ARG A 503 28.47 -7.16 -0.02
N ALA A 504 27.56 -6.58 0.75
CA ALA A 504 26.14 -6.90 0.65
C ALA A 504 25.52 -6.32 -0.63
N GLU A 505 25.86 -5.07 -0.98
CA GLU A 505 25.41 -4.42 -2.21
C GLU A 505 25.86 -5.17 -3.46
N ARG A 506 27.14 -5.59 -3.52
CA ARG A 506 27.64 -6.39 -4.66
C ARG A 506 26.89 -7.70 -4.83
N ARG A 507 26.52 -8.39 -3.74
CA ARG A 507 25.73 -9.64 -3.80
C ARG A 507 24.34 -9.39 -4.36
N VAL A 508 23.68 -8.31 -3.94
CA VAL A 508 22.35 -7.93 -4.47
C VAL A 508 22.45 -7.64 -5.97
N GLN A 509 23.49 -6.93 -6.40
CA GLN A 509 23.68 -6.61 -7.81
C GLN A 509 23.94 -7.85 -8.66
N GLU A 510 24.81 -8.77 -8.21
CA GLU A 510 25.06 -10.05 -8.88
C GLU A 510 23.78 -10.90 -9.01
N ASP A 511 22.94 -10.91 -7.99
CA ASP A 511 21.68 -11.67 -8.01
C ASP A 511 20.65 -11.06 -8.95
N LEU A 512 20.58 -9.72 -9.04
CA LEU A 512 19.76 -9.03 -10.03
C LEU A 512 20.21 -9.30 -11.47
N GLU A 513 21.51 -9.31 -11.74
CA GLU A 513 22.06 -9.66 -13.06
C GLU A 513 21.78 -11.12 -13.44
N LYS A 514 21.96 -12.06 -12.49
CA LYS A 514 21.60 -13.47 -12.70
C LYS A 514 20.10 -13.64 -12.99
N ALA A 515 19.24 -12.89 -12.31
CA ALA A 515 17.80 -12.91 -12.55
C ALA A 515 17.46 -12.36 -13.95
N ARG A 516 18.06 -11.24 -14.36
CA ARG A 516 17.89 -10.68 -15.71
C ARG A 516 18.30 -11.67 -16.80
N LYS A 517 19.46 -12.32 -16.65
CA LYS A 517 19.95 -13.32 -17.62
C LYS A 517 19.01 -14.51 -17.77
N LYS A 518 18.44 -15.02 -16.66
CA LYS A 518 17.45 -16.11 -16.70
C LYS A 518 16.15 -15.73 -17.41
N ILE A 519 15.69 -14.48 -17.26
CA ILE A 519 14.49 -14.00 -17.95
C ILE A 519 14.74 -13.96 -19.47
N LEU A 520 15.88 -13.41 -19.88
CA LEU A 520 16.27 -13.32 -21.29
C LEU A 520 16.33 -14.71 -21.96
N GLU A 521 16.97 -15.68 -21.30
CA GLU A 521 17.08 -17.07 -21.80
C GLU A 521 15.71 -17.75 -21.98
N VAL A 522 14.77 -17.52 -21.05
CA VAL A 522 13.42 -18.08 -21.13
C VAL A 522 12.64 -17.49 -22.30
N ASP A 523 12.82 -16.21 -22.60
CA ASP A 523 12.13 -15.55 -23.70
C ASP A 523 12.73 -15.91 -25.06
N GLU A 524 14.06 -16.01 -25.19
CA GLU A 524 14.72 -16.56 -26.38
C GLU A 524 14.19 -17.98 -26.69
N ARG A 525 14.05 -18.82 -25.67
CA ARG A 525 13.49 -20.18 -25.83
C ARG A 525 12.02 -20.15 -26.28
N ARG A 526 11.24 -19.18 -25.83
CA ARG A 526 9.83 -19.02 -26.24
C ARG A 526 9.71 -18.52 -27.67
N ASP A 527 10.55 -17.58 -28.07
CA ASP A 527 10.53 -17.04 -29.42
C ASP A 527 11.06 -18.06 -30.44
N GLY A 528 12.10 -18.81 -30.09
CA GLY A 528 12.52 -19.97 -30.89
C GLY A 528 11.40 -21.01 -31.08
N ASN A 529 10.60 -21.28 -30.04
CA ASN A 529 9.43 -22.17 -30.17
C ASN A 529 8.31 -21.59 -31.03
N ARG A 530 8.09 -20.27 -31.01
CA ARG A 530 7.12 -19.60 -31.88
C ARG A 530 7.56 -19.64 -33.33
N GLU A 531 8.83 -19.41 -33.60
CA GLU A 531 9.40 -19.43 -34.94
C GLU A 531 9.30 -20.84 -35.53
N ARG A 532 9.70 -21.88 -34.78
CA ARG A 532 9.51 -23.30 -35.19
C ARG A 532 8.05 -23.61 -35.53
N LYS A 533 7.09 -23.11 -34.74
CA LYS A 533 5.65 -23.34 -34.99
C LYS A 533 5.12 -22.56 -36.18
N ARG A 534 5.69 -21.37 -36.48
CA ARG A 534 5.40 -20.62 -37.71
C ARG A 534 5.93 -21.36 -38.93
N GLU A 535 7.16 -21.87 -38.87
CA GLU A 535 7.74 -22.69 -39.93
C GLU A 535 6.96 -23.98 -40.16
N GLU A 536 6.57 -24.67 -39.09
CA GLU A 536 5.73 -25.88 -39.18
C GLU A 536 4.40 -25.58 -39.89
N ARG A 537 3.75 -24.47 -39.54
CA ARG A 537 2.51 -24.01 -40.20
C ARG A 537 2.76 -23.65 -41.67
N LYS A 538 3.88 -23.00 -42.00
CA LYS A 538 4.27 -22.70 -43.38
C LYS A 538 4.49 -23.99 -44.18
N ARG A 539 5.22 -24.97 -43.63
CA ARG A 539 5.45 -26.29 -44.26
C ARG A 539 4.15 -27.06 -44.47
N LYS A 540 3.27 -27.06 -43.47
CA LYS A 540 1.95 -27.68 -43.59
C LYS A 540 1.09 -26.98 -44.64
N TYR A 541 1.16 -25.64 -44.70
CA TYR A 541 0.47 -24.87 -45.72
C TYR A 541 0.97 -25.21 -47.13
N THR A 542 2.27 -25.22 -47.35
CA THR A 542 2.85 -25.59 -48.66
C THR A 542 2.49 -27.03 -49.04
N ALA A 543 2.44 -27.95 -48.06
CA ALA A 543 1.98 -29.32 -48.28
C ALA A 543 0.47 -29.40 -48.61
N ASP A 544 -0.39 -28.66 -47.91
CA ASP A 544 -1.84 -28.60 -48.18
C ASP A 544 -2.14 -28.02 -49.58
N VAL A 545 -1.37 -27.02 -50.02
CA VAL A 545 -1.47 -26.43 -51.37
C VAL A 545 -0.98 -27.43 -52.42
N ALA A 546 0.18 -28.07 -52.21
CA ALA A 546 0.70 -29.11 -53.11
C ALA A 546 -0.24 -30.32 -53.23
N ALA A 547 -0.95 -30.67 -52.15
CA ALA A 547 -1.97 -31.72 -52.13
C ALA A 547 -3.32 -31.30 -52.73
N GLY A 548 -3.48 -30.04 -53.17
CA GLY A 548 -4.72 -29.52 -53.74
C GLY A 548 -5.87 -29.39 -52.75
N ILE A 549 -5.59 -29.38 -51.44
CA ILE A 549 -6.59 -29.24 -50.36
C ILE A 549 -6.97 -27.75 -50.19
N ARG A 550 -6.00 -26.85 -50.38
CA ARG A 550 -6.18 -25.39 -50.28
C ARG A 550 -5.86 -24.72 -51.63
N ASN A 551 -6.50 -23.59 -51.88
CA ASN A 551 -6.17 -22.65 -52.94
C ASN A 551 -5.03 -21.72 -52.49
N ASP A 552 -4.37 -21.05 -53.45
CA ASP A 552 -3.30 -20.08 -53.19
C ASP A 552 -3.78 -18.84 -52.42
N ASP A 553 -5.09 -18.57 -52.41
CA ASP A 553 -5.74 -17.47 -51.70
C ASP A 553 -6.15 -17.81 -50.26
N PHE A 554 -5.57 -18.88 -49.70
CA PHE A 554 -5.85 -19.39 -48.35
C PHE A 554 -7.23 -20.04 -48.15
N SER A 555 -8.09 -20.09 -49.17
CA SER A 555 -9.40 -20.75 -49.07
C SER A 555 -9.26 -22.28 -49.16
N LEU A 556 -10.03 -23.01 -48.35
CA LEU A 556 -10.16 -24.45 -48.51
C LEU A 556 -10.94 -24.71 -49.81
N LYS A 557 -10.45 -25.60 -50.70
CA LYS A 557 -11.22 -26.02 -51.87
C LYS A 557 -12.47 -26.76 -51.39
N VAL A 558 -13.58 -26.03 -51.28
CA VAL A 558 -14.88 -26.61 -50.99
C VAL A 558 -15.21 -27.52 -52.15
N LYS A 559 -15.18 -28.85 -51.92
CA LYS A 559 -15.68 -29.82 -52.89
C LYS A 559 -17.16 -29.53 -53.12
N THR A 560 -17.46 -28.81 -54.20
CA THR A 560 -18.81 -28.53 -54.68
C THR A 560 -19.47 -29.86 -55.03
N LYS A 561 -20.18 -30.45 -54.06
CA LYS A 561 -21.08 -31.58 -54.32
C LYS A 561 -22.12 -31.11 -55.33
N LYS A 562 -22.09 -31.69 -56.55
CA LYS A 562 -23.10 -31.52 -57.61
C LYS A 562 -24.50 -31.58 -56.99
N ARG A 563 -25.18 -30.42 -56.95
CA ARG A 563 -26.59 -30.32 -56.57
C ARG A 563 -27.42 -31.00 -57.67
N ARG A 564 -28.07 -32.09 -57.28
CA ARG A 564 -29.08 -32.80 -58.08
C ARG A 564 -30.33 -31.90 -58.13
N THR A 565 -30.69 -31.44 -59.33
CA THR A 565 -31.89 -30.64 -59.60
C THR A 565 -33.14 -31.48 -59.35
N VAL A 566 -34.05 -30.96 -58.52
CA VAL A 566 -35.41 -31.50 -58.34
C VAL A 566 -36.38 -30.39 -58.78
N PRO A 567 -37.35 -30.66 -59.66
CA PRO A 567 -38.35 -29.68 -60.09
C PRO A 567 -39.28 -29.36 -58.92
N VAL A 568 -39.57 -28.08 -58.70
CA VAL A 568 -40.54 -27.62 -57.69
C VAL A 568 -41.69 -26.97 -58.46
N GLU A 569 -42.84 -27.66 -58.48
CA GLU A 569 -44.12 -27.10 -58.91
C GLU A 569 -44.57 -26.05 -57.90
N LEU A 570 -45.00 -24.91 -58.44
CA LEU A 570 -45.57 -23.77 -57.72
C LEU A 570 -47.04 -24.06 -57.42
N ARG A 571 -47.43 -23.96 -56.14
CA ARG A 571 -48.79 -23.64 -55.74
C ARG A 571 -48.77 -22.37 -54.91
N ASP A 572 -49.52 -21.40 -55.40
CA ASP A 572 -49.95 -20.21 -54.67
C ASP A 572 -50.97 -20.64 -53.62
N ASP A 573 -50.70 -20.30 -52.36
CA ASP A 573 -51.76 -20.10 -51.38
C ASP A 573 -51.36 -18.92 -50.50
N SER A 574 -52.12 -17.85 -50.70
CA SER A 574 -52.06 -16.60 -49.97
C SER A 574 -52.64 -16.78 -48.57
N THR A 575 -51.87 -16.45 -47.54
CA THR A 575 -52.40 -15.66 -46.41
C THR A 575 -51.24 -15.08 -45.60
N ASN A 576 -51.17 -13.75 -45.63
CA ASN A 576 -50.84 -12.90 -44.49
C ASN A 576 -49.51 -13.16 -43.75
N ASP A 577 -48.37 -12.89 -44.39
CA ASP A 577 -47.09 -12.83 -43.68
C ASP A 577 -46.17 -11.69 -44.12
N ASN A 578 -45.81 -10.90 -43.10
CA ASN A 578 -44.68 -10.00 -42.93
C ASN A 578 -43.76 -9.77 -44.15
N ILE A 579 -43.99 -8.68 -44.89
CA ILE A 579 -43.19 -8.23 -46.06
C ILE A 579 -41.68 -8.16 -45.76
N ALA A 580 -41.28 -7.94 -44.50
CA ALA A 580 -39.88 -7.92 -44.08
C ALA A 580 -39.18 -9.30 -44.17
N GLU A 581 -39.91 -10.41 -43.97
CA GLU A 581 -39.37 -11.78 -44.08
C GLU A 581 -39.20 -12.18 -45.56
N LEU A 582 -40.10 -11.74 -46.46
CA LEU A 582 -40.04 -12.02 -47.89
C LEU A 582 -38.83 -11.38 -48.60
N SER A 583 -38.30 -10.28 -48.06
CA SER A 583 -37.09 -9.61 -48.59
C SER A 583 -35.77 -10.35 -48.30
N ARG A 584 -35.80 -11.47 -47.54
CA ARG A 584 -34.59 -12.22 -47.13
C ARG A 584 -34.62 -13.68 -47.60
N PRO A 585 -34.65 -13.95 -48.93
CA PRO A 585 -34.78 -15.31 -49.47
C PRO A 585 -33.67 -16.27 -49.01
N ALA A 586 -32.49 -15.76 -48.67
CA ALA A 586 -31.38 -16.57 -48.14
C ALA A 586 -31.73 -17.31 -46.84
N ARG A 587 -32.53 -16.71 -45.95
CA ARG A 587 -32.93 -17.38 -44.69
C ARG A 587 -33.91 -18.50 -44.94
N HIS A 588 -34.89 -18.28 -45.81
CA HIS A 588 -35.89 -19.29 -46.13
C HIS A 588 -35.27 -20.52 -46.84
N ILE A 589 -34.27 -20.28 -47.68
CA ILE A 589 -33.48 -21.33 -48.32
C ILE A 589 -32.67 -22.09 -47.27
N GLU A 590 -32.05 -21.42 -46.30
CA GLU A 590 -31.29 -22.08 -45.23
C GLU A 590 -32.18 -22.93 -44.31
N THR A 591 -33.36 -22.44 -43.94
CA THR A 591 -34.30 -23.16 -43.08
C THR A 591 -34.86 -24.39 -43.80
N ARG A 592 -35.28 -24.24 -45.06
CA ARG A 592 -35.70 -25.39 -45.90
C ARG A 592 -34.55 -26.38 -46.12
N TYR A 593 -33.32 -25.92 -46.29
CA TYR A 593 -32.16 -26.79 -46.41
C TYR A 593 -31.89 -27.56 -45.11
N LYS A 594 -32.01 -26.90 -43.94
CA LYS A 594 -31.86 -27.52 -42.62
C LYS A 594 -32.97 -28.53 -42.31
N GLU A 595 -34.19 -28.29 -42.78
CA GLU A 595 -35.31 -29.24 -42.63
C GLU A 595 -35.19 -30.43 -43.59
N LYS A 596 -34.88 -30.20 -44.87
CA LYS A 596 -34.72 -31.27 -45.86
C LYS A 596 -33.50 -32.16 -45.61
N HIS A 597 -32.47 -31.62 -44.92
CA HIS A 597 -31.27 -32.36 -44.51
C HIS A 597 -31.25 -32.77 -43.03
N ARG A 598 -32.35 -32.59 -42.29
CA ARG A 598 -32.58 -33.31 -41.03
C ARG A 598 -32.94 -34.78 -41.35
N THR A 599 -32.00 -35.49 -41.98
CA THR A 599 -32.09 -36.96 -42.06
C THR A 599 -32.04 -37.50 -40.64
N HIS A 600 -33.07 -38.28 -40.32
CA HIS A 600 -33.21 -39.09 -39.11
C HIS A 600 -31.85 -39.55 -38.54
N ASN A 601 -31.64 -39.27 -37.25
CA ASN A 601 -30.72 -39.99 -36.35
C ASN A 601 -29.18 -39.79 -36.42
N SER A 602 -28.60 -38.80 -37.11
CA SER A 602 -27.13 -38.57 -37.00
C SER A 602 -26.69 -37.43 -36.06
N GLY A 603 -27.63 -36.70 -35.45
CA GLY A 603 -27.34 -35.66 -34.47
C GLY A 603 -27.36 -36.21 -33.06
N ARG A 604 -26.24 -36.11 -32.33
CA ARG A 604 -26.15 -36.37 -30.88
C ARG A 604 -27.34 -35.69 -30.21
N LYS A 605 -28.28 -36.46 -29.64
CA LYS A 605 -29.45 -35.93 -28.92
C LYS A 605 -28.98 -34.77 -28.05
N GLN A 606 -29.63 -33.62 -28.17
CA GLN A 606 -29.31 -32.47 -27.34
C GLN A 606 -29.84 -32.79 -25.93
N VAL A 607 -29.05 -33.54 -25.16
CA VAL A 607 -29.43 -34.07 -23.82
C VAL A 607 -29.59 -32.93 -22.80
N ARG A 608 -29.09 -31.73 -23.11
CA ARG A 608 -29.24 -30.57 -22.24
C ARG A 608 -30.12 -29.53 -22.89
N GLU A 609 -31.23 -29.25 -22.22
CA GLU A 609 -32.02 -28.04 -22.46
C GLU A 609 -31.10 -26.82 -22.50
N ARG A 610 -31.40 -25.87 -23.39
CA ARG A 610 -30.64 -24.61 -23.48
C ARG A 610 -30.87 -23.82 -22.21
N ALA A 611 -29.99 -23.98 -21.23
CA ALA A 611 -29.95 -23.11 -20.06
C ALA A 611 -29.85 -21.65 -20.51
N GLU A 612 -30.70 -20.78 -19.96
CA GLU A 612 -30.63 -19.35 -20.22
C GLU A 612 -29.24 -18.82 -19.89
N ARG A 613 -28.56 -18.27 -20.91
CA ARG A 613 -27.27 -17.63 -20.71
C ARG A 613 -27.48 -16.30 -20.00
N VAL A 614 -27.27 -16.30 -18.68
CA VAL A 614 -27.15 -15.07 -17.90
C VAL A 614 -25.79 -14.43 -18.23
N TYR A 615 -25.83 -13.25 -18.84
CA TYR A 615 -24.64 -12.45 -19.09
C TYR A 615 -24.32 -11.60 -17.86
N VAL A 616 -23.05 -11.57 -17.46
CA VAL A 616 -22.57 -10.77 -16.33
C VAL A 616 -21.60 -9.72 -16.88
N ASN A 617 -21.88 -8.44 -16.63
CA ASN A 617 -20.93 -7.38 -16.94
C ASN A 617 -19.80 -7.38 -15.90
N TRP A 618 -18.71 -8.08 -16.18
CA TRP A 618 -17.56 -8.17 -15.28
C TRP A 618 -16.78 -6.86 -15.12
N LYS A 619 -17.06 -5.84 -15.96
CA LYS A 619 -16.39 -4.55 -15.94
C LYS A 619 -17.09 -3.52 -15.05
N THR A 620 -18.13 -3.90 -14.30
CA THR A 620 -18.70 -3.01 -13.28
C THR A 620 -17.63 -2.62 -12.28
N PRO A 621 -17.59 -1.37 -11.76
CA PRO A 621 -16.48 -0.89 -10.93
C PRO A 621 -16.29 -1.79 -9.70
N PHE A 622 -17.39 -2.26 -9.10
CA PHE A 622 -17.39 -3.18 -7.97
C PHE A 622 -16.73 -4.54 -8.29
N LEU A 623 -17.18 -5.26 -9.33
CA LEU A 623 -16.62 -6.57 -9.67
C LEU A 623 -15.19 -6.45 -10.21
N PHE A 624 -14.94 -5.42 -11.02
CA PHE A 624 -13.63 -5.20 -11.62
C PHE A 624 -12.57 -4.82 -10.58
N LYS A 625 -12.93 -4.07 -9.53
CA LYS A 625 -12.04 -3.81 -8.39
C LYS A 625 -11.62 -5.10 -7.69
N GLN A 626 -12.53 -6.07 -7.51
CA GLN A 626 -12.19 -7.38 -6.95
C GLN A 626 -11.25 -8.17 -7.86
N ILE A 627 -11.46 -8.11 -9.18
CA ILE A 627 -10.58 -8.70 -10.19
C ILE A 627 -9.17 -8.09 -10.13
N LEU A 628 -9.06 -6.76 -9.98
CA LEU A 628 -7.77 -6.08 -9.84
C LEU A 628 -7.03 -6.50 -8.55
N ILE A 629 -7.75 -6.62 -7.43
CA ILE A 629 -7.20 -7.10 -6.15
C ILE A 629 -6.67 -8.53 -6.30
N ALA A 630 -7.45 -9.42 -6.93
CA ALA A 630 -7.02 -10.78 -7.24
C ALA A 630 -5.79 -10.79 -8.18
N GLY A 631 -5.74 -9.86 -9.14
CA GLY A 631 -4.58 -9.62 -10.00
C GLY A 631 -3.32 -9.25 -9.22
N LYS A 632 -3.42 -8.31 -8.26
CA LYS A 632 -2.30 -7.94 -7.39
C LYS A 632 -1.81 -9.13 -6.57
N LYS A 633 -2.74 -9.82 -5.87
CA LYS A 633 -2.42 -10.98 -5.03
C LYS A 633 -1.78 -12.15 -5.78
N THR A 634 -2.13 -12.33 -7.06
CA THR A 634 -1.54 -13.38 -7.91
C THR A 634 -0.25 -12.92 -8.59
N LYS A 635 -0.05 -11.62 -8.81
CA LYS A 635 1.19 -11.06 -9.35
C LYS A 635 2.38 -11.34 -8.44
N ASP A 636 2.18 -11.23 -7.13
CA ASP A 636 3.19 -11.53 -6.10
C ASP A 636 3.65 -13.00 -6.12
N ALA A 637 2.92 -13.88 -6.83
CA ALA A 637 3.21 -15.31 -6.98
C ALA A 637 3.99 -15.69 -8.25
N GLY A 638 4.42 -14.71 -9.07
CA GLY A 638 5.11 -14.97 -10.34
C GLY A 638 4.38 -14.44 -11.57
N GLY A 639 3.67 -13.32 -11.44
CA GLY A 639 3.05 -12.58 -12.56
C GLY A 639 1.53 -12.77 -12.71
N LEU A 640 0.91 -11.93 -13.56
CA LEU A 640 -0.54 -11.93 -13.79
C LEU A 640 -1.00 -13.20 -14.53
N SER A 641 -1.52 -14.18 -13.79
CA SER A 641 -2.07 -15.43 -14.33
C SER A 641 -3.60 -15.39 -14.32
N SER A 642 -4.23 -15.42 -15.51
CA SER A 642 -5.69 -15.43 -15.65
C SER A 642 -6.34 -16.60 -14.90
N THR A 643 -5.74 -17.79 -14.97
CA THR A 643 -6.23 -18.97 -14.25
C THR A 643 -6.11 -18.81 -12.74
N ALA A 644 -5.02 -18.22 -12.25
CA ALA A 644 -4.84 -17.98 -10.82
C ALA A 644 -5.86 -16.95 -10.30
N ILE A 645 -6.10 -15.88 -11.05
CA ILE A 645 -7.08 -14.84 -10.71
C ILE A 645 -8.49 -15.43 -10.63
N VAL A 646 -8.89 -16.21 -11.63
CA VAL A 646 -10.22 -16.84 -11.64
C VAL A 646 -10.38 -17.84 -10.50
N LYS A 647 -9.38 -18.69 -10.25
CA LYS A 647 -9.40 -19.61 -9.10
C LYS A 647 -9.50 -18.87 -7.76
N TYR A 648 -8.75 -17.78 -7.61
CA TYR A 648 -8.80 -16.94 -6.41
C TYR A 648 -10.19 -16.32 -6.19
N LEU A 649 -10.78 -15.77 -7.25
CA LEU A 649 -12.12 -15.17 -7.18
C LEU A 649 -13.21 -16.21 -6.92
N GLN A 650 -13.18 -17.36 -7.61
CA GLN A 650 -14.14 -18.44 -7.42
C GLN A 650 -14.04 -19.12 -6.05
N ALA A 651 -12.83 -19.20 -5.48
CA ALA A 651 -12.65 -19.70 -4.12
C ALA A 651 -13.18 -18.72 -3.06
N ARG A 652 -13.13 -17.42 -3.35
CA ARG A 652 -13.61 -16.36 -2.45
C ARG A 652 -15.13 -16.18 -2.51
N ASP A 653 -15.71 -16.22 -3.71
CA ASP A 653 -17.14 -16.11 -3.96
C ASP A 653 -17.51 -16.92 -5.20
N GLN A 654 -17.88 -18.18 -4.94
CA GLN A 654 -18.23 -19.14 -5.98
C GLN A 654 -19.50 -18.73 -6.73
N GLU A 655 -20.48 -18.12 -6.06
CA GLU A 655 -21.76 -17.77 -6.68
C GLU A 655 -21.60 -16.65 -7.70
N THR A 656 -20.93 -15.56 -7.32
CA THR A 656 -20.74 -14.40 -8.20
C THR A 656 -19.81 -14.71 -9.35
N PHE A 657 -18.70 -15.43 -9.10
CA PHE A 657 -17.64 -15.66 -10.10
C PHE A 657 -17.66 -17.05 -10.76
N ALA A 658 -18.66 -17.90 -10.50
CA ALA A 658 -18.79 -19.23 -11.13
C ALA A 658 -18.69 -19.19 -12.67
N LYS A 659 -19.22 -18.12 -13.28
CA LYS A 659 -19.25 -17.94 -14.74
C LYS A 659 -18.06 -17.16 -15.29
N LEU A 660 -17.18 -16.63 -14.45
CA LEU A 660 -15.98 -15.93 -14.91
C LEU A 660 -14.96 -16.96 -15.41
N SER A 661 -14.57 -16.87 -16.68
CA SER A 661 -13.62 -17.80 -17.29
C SER A 661 -12.21 -17.22 -17.37
N ALA A 662 -11.19 -18.08 -17.31
CA ALA A 662 -9.79 -17.66 -17.48
C ALA A 662 -9.55 -17.00 -18.85
N THR A 663 -10.26 -17.44 -19.89
CA THR A 663 -10.19 -16.85 -21.24
C THR A 663 -10.72 -15.42 -21.26
N THR A 664 -11.82 -15.16 -20.53
CA THR A 664 -12.36 -13.80 -20.37
C THR A 664 -11.33 -12.87 -19.73
N VAL A 665 -10.73 -13.30 -18.61
CA VAL A 665 -9.69 -12.52 -17.92
C VAL A 665 -8.44 -12.35 -18.78
N GLN A 666 -8.02 -13.39 -19.50
CA GLN A 666 -6.87 -13.35 -20.39
C GLN A 666 -7.04 -12.33 -21.53
N SER A 667 -8.28 -12.13 -22.01
CA SER A 667 -8.56 -11.13 -23.04
C SER A 667 -8.32 -9.69 -22.57
N TRP A 668 -8.28 -9.47 -21.25
CA TRP A 668 -8.02 -8.19 -20.60
C TRP A 668 -6.54 -7.92 -20.35
N PHE A 669 -5.67 -8.85 -20.70
CA PHE A 669 -4.22 -8.67 -20.64
C PHE A 669 -3.64 -8.37 -22.01
N GLU A 670 -2.59 -7.57 -22.00
CA GLU A 670 -1.63 -7.44 -23.09
C GLU A 670 -0.22 -7.71 -22.56
N ARG A 671 0.76 -7.79 -23.46
CA ARG A 671 2.17 -7.94 -23.08
C ARG A 671 2.80 -6.55 -23.09
N GLY A 672 3.36 -6.12 -21.95
CA GLY A 672 4.17 -4.91 -21.88
C GLY A 672 5.57 -5.12 -22.47
N GLU A 673 6.43 -4.09 -22.45
CA GLU A 673 7.78 -4.13 -23.06
C GLU A 673 8.62 -5.34 -22.62
N LEU A 674 8.55 -5.71 -21.34
CA LEU A 674 9.33 -6.82 -20.77
C LEU A 674 8.66 -8.20 -20.95
N GLY A 675 7.69 -8.33 -21.86
CA GLY A 675 6.91 -9.56 -22.05
C GLY A 675 5.98 -9.93 -20.88
N VAL A 676 6.00 -9.14 -19.80
CA VAL A 676 5.13 -9.27 -18.63
C VAL A 676 3.70 -8.93 -19.01
N LYS A 677 2.75 -9.75 -18.57
CA LYS A 677 1.33 -9.46 -18.76
C LYS A 677 0.94 -8.24 -17.94
N VAL A 678 0.34 -7.24 -18.58
CA VAL A 678 -0.23 -6.05 -17.94
C VAL A 678 -1.72 -5.95 -18.29
N TRP A 679 -2.47 -5.24 -17.47
CA TRP A 679 -3.88 -4.94 -17.77
C TRP A 679 -3.96 -4.02 -18.98
N LYS A 680 -4.81 -4.36 -19.95
CA LYS A 680 -5.08 -3.49 -21.10
C LYS A 680 -5.62 -2.14 -20.63
N PRO A 681 -5.04 -1.00 -21.06
CA PRO A 681 -5.53 0.33 -20.72
C PRO A 681 -7.00 0.52 -21.08
N SER A 682 -7.43 0.00 -22.24
CA SER A 682 -8.83 0.05 -22.69
C SER A 682 -9.80 -0.69 -21.76
N VAL A 683 -9.33 -1.70 -21.03
CA VAL A 683 -10.17 -2.41 -20.05
C VAL A 683 -10.25 -1.63 -18.74
N LEU A 684 -9.13 -1.05 -18.28
CA LEU A 684 -9.12 -0.17 -17.11
C LEU A 684 -10.02 1.04 -17.32
N GLU A 685 -9.95 1.66 -18.50
CA GLU A 685 -10.79 2.80 -18.87
C GLU A 685 -12.27 2.40 -18.98
N ALA A 686 -12.57 1.28 -19.63
CA ALA A 686 -13.95 0.80 -19.73
C ALA A 686 -14.56 0.49 -18.35
N ALA A 687 -13.76 0.05 -17.37
CA ALA A 687 -14.23 -0.17 -16.01
C ALA A 687 -14.49 1.15 -15.26
N LYS A 688 -13.68 2.19 -15.50
CA LYS A 688 -13.86 3.53 -14.92
C LYS A 688 -15.05 4.28 -15.53
N VAL A 689 -15.11 4.35 -16.85
CA VAL A 689 -16.05 5.19 -17.61
C VAL A 689 -17.37 4.48 -17.85
N ASN A 690 -17.31 3.19 -18.22
CA ASN A 690 -18.48 2.43 -18.69
C ASN A 690 -18.92 1.31 -17.73
N GLY A 691 -18.37 1.29 -16.52
CA GLY A 691 -18.64 0.20 -15.59
C GLY A 691 -20.12 0.09 -15.21
N ASN A 692 -20.82 1.22 -15.10
CA ASN A 692 -22.23 1.26 -14.73
C ASN A 692 -23.18 1.35 -15.93
N THR A 693 -22.68 1.59 -17.14
CA THR A 693 -23.53 1.56 -18.33
C THR A 693 -23.80 0.10 -18.73
N PRO A 694 -25.08 -0.33 -18.80
CA PRO A 694 -25.41 -1.67 -19.27
C PRO A 694 -24.97 -1.78 -20.73
N GLY A 695 -23.87 -2.49 -20.96
CA GLY A 695 -23.27 -2.64 -22.28
C GLY A 695 -24.16 -3.43 -23.24
N HIS A 696 -25.12 -2.75 -23.88
CA HIS A 696 -25.59 -2.93 -25.26
C HIS A 696 -26.87 -2.12 -25.52
N ASN A 697 -26.78 -1.07 -26.35
CA ASN A 697 -27.90 -0.21 -26.78
C ASN A 697 -28.83 -0.88 -27.83
N LYS A 698 -28.85 -2.21 -27.93
CA LYS A 698 -29.65 -2.95 -28.92
C LYS A 698 -30.57 -3.99 -28.25
N GLY A 699 -31.42 -3.53 -27.35
CA GLY A 699 -32.72 -4.15 -27.07
C GLY A 699 -32.72 -5.56 -26.47
N GLY A 700 -31.85 -5.86 -25.50
CA GLY A 700 -31.88 -7.16 -24.85
C GLY A 700 -31.23 -7.23 -23.47
N ARG A 701 -32.09 -7.30 -22.44
CA ARG A 701 -31.92 -8.00 -21.16
C ARG A 701 -31.24 -7.22 -20.02
N LYS A 702 -31.84 -7.40 -18.84
CA LYS A 702 -31.60 -6.70 -17.57
C LYS A 702 -30.26 -7.10 -16.95
N GLY A 703 -29.56 -6.13 -16.34
CA GLY A 703 -28.35 -6.39 -15.56
C GLY A 703 -28.63 -7.29 -14.35
N ALA A 704 -27.61 -8.03 -13.89
CA ALA A 704 -27.71 -9.02 -12.81
C ALA A 704 -28.25 -8.46 -11.46
N LEU A 705 -28.25 -7.14 -11.29
CA LEU A 705 -28.75 -6.46 -10.08
C LEU A 705 -30.24 -6.07 -10.15
N HIS A 706 -30.92 -6.30 -11.28
CA HIS A 706 -32.26 -5.74 -11.52
C HIS A 706 -33.43 -6.72 -11.22
N GLY A 707 -33.19 -7.83 -10.53
CA GLY A 707 -34.23 -8.85 -10.38
C GLY A 707 -33.97 -9.92 -9.32
N LYS A 708 -33.84 -9.54 -8.05
CA LYS A 708 -34.26 -10.26 -6.83
C LYS A 708 -33.58 -9.64 -5.62
N LEU A 709 -34.36 -9.05 -4.72
CA LEU A 709 -33.96 -8.84 -3.33
C LEU A 709 -33.77 -10.24 -2.70
N MET A 710 -32.54 -10.77 -2.77
CA MET A 710 -32.14 -11.93 -1.99
C MET A 710 -32.01 -11.50 -0.53
N LYS A 711 -32.87 -12.04 0.35
CA LYS A 711 -32.58 -12.10 1.79
C LYS A 711 -31.38 -13.03 1.97
N VAL A 712 -30.19 -12.46 2.05
CA VAL A 712 -28.97 -13.19 2.42
C VAL A 712 -28.95 -13.29 3.95
N SER A 713 -29.19 -14.48 4.48
CA SER A 713 -28.89 -14.85 5.86
C SER A 713 -27.36 -14.86 6.04
N LEU A 714 -26.87 -13.93 6.87
CA LEU A 714 -25.45 -13.73 7.16
C LEU A 714 -24.93 -14.81 8.12
N LEU A 715 -24.27 -15.85 7.58
CA LEU A 715 -23.33 -16.69 8.33
C LEU A 715 -22.09 -16.99 7.45
N THR A 716 -20.89 -16.89 8.05
CA THR A 716 -19.49 -17.09 7.53
C THR A 716 -18.67 -15.81 7.18
N PRO A 717 -17.31 -15.85 7.17
CA PRO A 717 -16.46 -15.44 8.29
C PRO A 717 -15.66 -14.14 8.05
N ARG A 718 -15.35 -13.43 9.15
CA ARG A 718 -14.73 -12.10 9.21
C ARG A 718 -13.26 -12.09 8.73
N SER A 719 -13.02 -11.48 7.57
CA SER A 719 -11.83 -10.65 7.33
C SER A 719 -12.17 -9.54 6.32
N TRP A 720 -11.98 -8.29 6.77
CA TRP A 720 -11.92 -7.06 5.98
C TRP A 720 -13.16 -6.69 5.15
N LYS A 721 -14.10 -5.95 5.77
CA LYS A 721 -15.05 -5.07 5.07
C LYS A 721 -14.64 -3.60 5.30
N LYS A 722 -14.14 -2.94 4.25
CA LYS A 722 -14.51 -1.55 3.97
C LYS A 722 -15.97 -1.59 3.49
N SER A 723 -16.84 -0.81 4.11
CA SER A 723 -18.15 -0.46 3.57
C SER A 723 -17.96 0.47 2.37
N SER A 724 -18.58 0.13 1.25
CA SER A 724 -19.12 1.12 0.31
C SER A 724 -20.25 0.44 -0.46
N ASN A 725 -21.49 0.76 -0.06
CA ASN A 725 -22.57 0.98 -1.01
C ASN A 725 -22.20 2.26 -1.76
N ASP A 726 -21.86 2.10 -3.04
CA ASP A 726 -22.11 2.99 -4.18
C ASP A 726 -21.85 2.17 -5.45
#